data_AF-A0A9W4NK62-F1
#
_entry.id   AF-A0A9W4NK62-F1
#
_cell.length_a   1.000
_cell.length_b   1.000
_cell.length_c   1.000
_cell.angle_alpha   90.00
_cell.angle_beta   90.00
_cell.angle_gamma   90.00
#
_symmetry.space_group_name_H-M   'P 1'
#
loop_
_entity.id
_entity.type
_entity.pdbx_description
1 polymer ?
#
loop_
_entity_poly.entity_id
_entity_poly.type
_entity_poly.pdbx_seq_one_letter_code
_entity_poly.pdbx_strand_id
1 'polypeptide(L)'
;MQVKMPMMESTILFLVHRLYTDDIDDPLIKHVAYQSVIDAVGGEKDFVQMIVNAIDPRVLALQGKMITVERLDSIRLSQSQESNPWPHSGGGYCDFITDSRDTGYWRGYVGQASILSHRISQHCRAIRGGKNDALHYHIITKPSAAGHRYGNFIRLWTVDFPICTPTSTKEVFENILEMAFTRAFQTLSPSILEKYFGPCPEGSYSNLGLNVIPPLMQGRELAPTVRGKYADLLGYSSDPEISEWPSIRAKQKLRSKASEKSLVEAQRQPRLNHQENIHALYDAIKIVDGLSNIRPWPSKDKVYWAPLETTLPPFEINVWFAEKSTFLLNESCTDLDIAIPIGTVAAFIGIVLDSIPTHTYGTISLPWGLRESGFTDANSLIWFANFQKYKLIPDTFRVSTARDEEVKFLSKMTQELLMRSNLRVILLCGDIAEQAALREQDLENNFILDLQGCRYEAWLRIQGNEMERIFVRSPAPLLKLWSNKGPASVRIGTLFRFVSAITNTRLSTTFFESALTVALIIRGWDDERFKRIEPLQPELEKINPALRIWLERLGFREDDHVRRLTEYASGSLRLGLLVLMNMLPRKARGEPRKIPQSKEKRRGVVSEQTKMNVRSLLEELQQGNDMKLSDNLSSTEDTTLPEEDMITEAIEHGSVNTTDFDPENGSVMIEKSLKRTHKTSEVSQMAYGRTLKLLIGYNLKGHESRKGEVSTYQFNVQHVTFRIHKAPPNHTTFFVKAEVAPVDEKHSDFYATKARDSDPGIRFGFRVSLRDEKGQEFFVGHAHSSTWQAIAIANSFVDGLEGDTLEEICQRRRRFIFIDKRVQRVPSELRPFVNGAYRDDENKVVRFNSAFATAPKGVV
;
A
#
# COMPACT_ATOMS: atom_id res chain seq x y z
N MET A 1 15.03 -23.75 -20.34
CA MET A 1 15.21 -22.55 -21.19
C MET A 1 16.09 -21.57 -20.43
N GLN A 2 16.95 -20.84 -21.13
CA GLN A 2 18.09 -20.15 -20.53
C GLN A 2 17.92 -18.64 -20.74
N VAL A 3 17.75 -17.85 -19.66
CA VAL A 3 17.55 -16.38 -19.74
C VAL A 3 18.89 -15.68 -19.62
N LYS A 4 19.24 -14.85 -20.59
CA LYS A 4 20.46 -14.03 -20.57
C LYS A 4 20.11 -12.61 -20.11
N MET A 5 20.88 -12.07 -19.17
CA MET A 5 20.72 -10.69 -18.73
C MET A 5 21.18 -9.75 -19.86
N PRO A 6 20.33 -8.82 -20.33
CA PRO A 6 20.70 -7.88 -21.40
C PRO A 6 21.64 -6.79 -20.88
N MET A 7 22.20 -5.99 -21.78
CA MET A 7 22.89 -4.76 -21.40
C MET A 7 21.85 -3.72 -20.98
N MET A 8 21.80 -3.38 -19.69
CA MET A 8 20.70 -2.59 -19.11
C MET A 8 20.64 -1.19 -19.71
N GLU A 9 21.78 -0.51 -19.85
CA GLU A 9 21.83 0.83 -20.44
C GLU A 9 21.18 0.87 -21.83
N SER A 10 21.55 -0.05 -22.72
CA SER A 10 20.96 -0.13 -24.06
C SER A 10 19.47 -0.50 -24.05
N THR A 11 19.06 -1.36 -23.12
CA THR A 11 17.66 -1.81 -22.98
C THR A 11 16.77 -0.68 -22.48
N ILE A 12 17.25 0.06 -21.47
CA ILE A 12 16.56 1.21 -20.89
C ILE A 12 16.52 2.34 -21.92
N LEU A 13 17.63 2.63 -22.61
CA LEU A 13 17.67 3.64 -23.66
C LEU A 13 16.67 3.33 -24.78
N PHE A 14 16.57 2.08 -25.22
CA PHE A 14 15.58 1.68 -26.22
C PHE A 14 14.14 1.95 -25.76
N LEU A 15 13.80 1.57 -24.53
CA LEU A 15 12.47 1.81 -23.97
C LEU A 15 12.18 3.31 -23.81
N VAL A 16 13.13 4.07 -23.23
CA VAL A 16 13.04 5.52 -23.02
C VAL A 16 12.82 6.22 -24.36
N HIS A 17 13.56 5.83 -25.39
CA HIS A 17 13.43 6.40 -26.73
C HIS A 17 12.02 6.24 -27.28
N ARG A 18 11.48 5.02 -27.25
CA ARG A 18 10.14 4.75 -27.75
C ARG A 18 9.03 5.43 -26.95
N LEU A 19 9.23 5.62 -25.64
CA LEU A 19 8.31 6.38 -24.78
C LEU A 19 8.42 7.90 -25.02
N TYR A 20 9.58 8.38 -25.43
CA TYR A 20 9.84 9.80 -25.70
C TYR A 20 9.31 10.24 -27.07
N THR A 21 9.41 9.37 -28.08
CA THR A 21 8.94 9.61 -29.45
C THR A 21 7.47 9.27 -29.67
N ASP A 22 6.76 8.78 -28.65
CA ASP A 22 5.40 8.24 -28.75
C ASP A 22 5.26 7.07 -29.76
N ASP A 23 6.35 6.34 -30.03
CA ASP A 23 6.35 5.14 -30.91
C ASP A 23 5.59 3.94 -30.31
N ILE A 24 5.12 4.08 -29.08
CA ILE A 24 4.25 3.11 -28.41
C ILE A 24 2.82 3.65 -28.47
N ASP A 25 2.06 3.25 -29.48
CA ASP A 25 0.63 3.55 -29.54
C ASP A 25 -0.16 2.69 -28.55
N ASP A 26 -0.11 3.08 -27.27
CA ASP A 26 -0.89 2.46 -26.22
C ASP A 26 -1.71 3.52 -25.46
N PRO A 27 -3.04 3.62 -25.72
CA PRO A 27 -3.88 4.61 -25.07
C PRO A 27 -3.96 4.42 -23.54
N LEU A 28 -3.50 3.29 -23.00
CA LEU A 28 -3.44 3.07 -21.56
C LEU A 28 -2.32 3.84 -20.88
N ILE A 29 -1.25 4.21 -21.58
CA ILE A 29 -0.07 4.90 -21.00
C ILE A 29 0.04 6.38 -21.38
N LYS A 30 -0.73 6.87 -22.36
CA LYS A 30 -0.69 8.28 -22.86
C LYS A 30 -0.93 9.37 -21.79
N HIS A 31 -1.48 9.02 -20.65
CA HIS A 31 -1.74 9.95 -19.54
C HIS A 31 -0.52 10.16 -18.63
N VAL A 32 0.48 9.27 -18.69
CA VAL A 32 1.70 9.37 -17.90
C VAL A 32 2.66 10.33 -18.59
N ALA A 33 3.22 11.26 -17.84
CA ALA A 33 3.98 12.39 -18.37
C ALA A 33 5.44 12.05 -18.71
N TYR A 34 5.69 10.90 -19.36
CA TYR A 34 7.03 10.37 -19.69
C TYR A 34 7.92 11.41 -20.37
N GLN A 35 7.45 11.98 -21.49
CA GLN A 35 8.20 12.99 -22.25
C GLN A 35 8.61 14.18 -21.38
N SER A 36 7.66 14.76 -20.64
CA SER A 36 7.93 15.92 -19.80
C SER A 36 8.92 15.64 -18.66
N VAL A 37 8.91 14.44 -18.08
CA VAL A 37 9.84 14.05 -17.02
C VAL A 37 11.22 13.77 -17.59
N ILE A 38 11.30 13.11 -18.75
CA ILE A 38 12.58 12.88 -19.46
C ILE A 38 13.21 14.22 -19.84
N ASP A 39 12.45 15.16 -20.40
CA ASP A 39 12.92 16.51 -20.72
C ASP A 39 13.36 17.26 -19.46
N ALA A 40 12.59 17.17 -18.37
CA ALA A 40 12.91 17.81 -17.11
C ALA A 40 14.28 17.35 -16.56
N VAL A 41 14.62 16.07 -16.72
CA VAL A 41 15.88 15.49 -16.25
C VAL A 41 17.09 15.85 -17.13
N GLY A 42 16.86 16.39 -18.34
CA GLY A 42 17.91 16.78 -19.30
C GLY A 42 17.90 15.98 -20.60
N GLY A 43 16.85 15.21 -20.85
CA GLY A 43 16.67 14.38 -22.04
C GLY A 43 17.04 12.91 -21.82
N GLU A 44 16.83 12.09 -22.86
CA GLU A 44 16.89 10.63 -22.80
C GLU A 44 18.19 10.09 -22.20
N LYS A 45 19.35 10.62 -22.64
CA LYS A 45 20.67 10.14 -22.19
C LYS A 45 20.92 10.38 -20.70
N ASP A 46 20.57 11.57 -20.23
CA ASP A 46 20.73 11.95 -18.82
C ASP A 46 19.80 11.10 -17.94
N PHE A 47 18.56 10.92 -18.39
CA PHE A 47 17.58 10.09 -17.71
C PHE A 47 18.04 8.62 -17.61
N VAL A 48 18.51 8.03 -18.72
CA VAL A 48 19.04 6.65 -18.75
C VAL A 48 20.22 6.50 -17.80
N GLN A 49 21.18 7.43 -17.84
CA GLN A 49 22.34 7.39 -16.96
C GLN A 49 21.92 7.40 -15.48
N MET A 50 20.96 8.24 -15.12
CA MET A 50 20.44 8.32 -13.76
C MET A 50 19.74 7.03 -13.32
N ILE A 51 18.93 6.44 -14.21
CA ILE A 51 18.28 5.15 -13.95
C ILE A 51 19.32 4.05 -13.75
N VAL A 52 20.32 3.94 -14.62
CA VAL A 52 21.35 2.89 -14.53
C VAL A 52 22.12 3.02 -13.22
N ASN A 53 22.42 4.24 -12.78
CA ASN A 53 23.11 4.50 -11.52
C ASN A 53 22.32 4.09 -10.27
N ALA A 54 20.99 3.93 -10.37
CA ALA A 54 20.15 3.47 -9.26
C ALA A 54 20.12 1.94 -9.10
N ILE A 55 20.59 1.20 -10.10
CA ILE A 55 20.58 -0.27 -10.10
C ILE A 55 21.66 -0.82 -9.15
N ASP A 56 21.32 -1.87 -8.41
CA ASP A 56 22.28 -2.55 -7.52
C ASP A 56 23.48 -3.07 -8.34
N PRO A 57 24.73 -2.71 -7.98
CA PRO A 57 25.91 -3.09 -8.76
C PRO A 57 26.08 -4.60 -8.95
N ARG A 58 25.63 -5.41 -7.99
CA ARG A 58 25.68 -6.88 -8.10
C ARG A 58 24.72 -7.42 -9.16
N VAL A 59 23.60 -6.74 -9.36
CA VAL A 59 22.63 -7.06 -10.42
C VAL A 59 23.17 -6.59 -11.77
N LEU A 60 23.79 -5.41 -11.87
CA LEU A 60 24.50 -4.97 -13.08
C LEU A 60 25.64 -5.92 -13.47
N ALA A 61 26.31 -6.54 -12.49
CA ALA A 61 27.35 -7.53 -12.75
C ALA A 61 26.83 -8.81 -13.45
N LEU A 62 25.51 -9.00 -13.56
CA LEU A 62 24.90 -10.10 -14.33
C LEU A 62 24.85 -9.82 -15.84
N GLN A 63 25.01 -8.57 -16.30
CA GLN A 63 24.89 -8.21 -17.72
C GLN A 63 25.71 -9.12 -18.64
N GLY A 64 25.10 -9.58 -19.72
CA GLY A 64 25.70 -10.49 -20.69
C GLY A 64 25.86 -11.94 -20.21
N LYS A 65 25.52 -12.25 -18.95
CA LYS A 65 25.63 -13.60 -18.38
C LYS A 65 24.27 -14.29 -18.35
N MET A 66 24.31 -15.62 -18.31
CA MET A 66 23.14 -16.45 -18.08
C MET A 66 22.67 -16.28 -16.63
N ILE A 67 21.37 -16.05 -16.46
CA ILE A 67 20.72 -16.02 -15.16
C ILE A 67 20.57 -17.48 -14.69
N THR A 68 21.12 -17.77 -13.51
CA THR A 68 21.01 -19.07 -12.85
C THR A 68 20.63 -18.87 -11.39
N VAL A 69 20.03 -19.89 -10.78
CA VAL A 69 19.62 -19.84 -9.36
C VAL A 69 20.82 -19.55 -8.46
N GLU A 70 21.97 -20.16 -8.72
CA GLU A 70 23.18 -19.97 -7.90
C GLU A 70 23.67 -18.53 -7.91
N ARG A 71 23.58 -17.85 -9.07
CA ARG A 71 23.98 -16.44 -9.19
C ARG A 71 23.02 -15.53 -8.43
N LEU A 72 21.72 -15.76 -8.54
CA LEU A 72 20.72 -14.99 -7.82
C LEU A 72 20.82 -15.23 -6.30
N ASP A 73 21.09 -16.47 -5.90
CA ASP A 73 21.26 -16.84 -4.50
C ASP A 73 22.50 -16.20 -3.87
N SER A 74 23.60 -16.11 -4.62
CA SER A 74 24.79 -15.38 -4.19
C SER A 74 24.51 -13.89 -3.95
N ILE A 75 23.70 -13.25 -4.82
CA ILE A 75 23.28 -11.85 -4.62
C ILE A 75 22.40 -11.74 -3.37
N ARG A 76 21.41 -12.63 -3.21
CA ARG A 76 20.51 -12.68 -2.04
C ARG A 76 21.30 -12.78 -0.74
N LEU A 77 22.22 -13.72 -0.65
CA LEU A 77 23.06 -13.93 0.54
C LEU A 77 23.97 -12.74 0.81
N SER A 78 24.53 -12.13 -0.24
CA SER A 78 25.33 -10.90 -0.08
C SER A 78 24.49 -9.75 0.45
N GLN A 79 23.29 -9.55 -0.08
CA GLN A 79 22.35 -8.52 0.38
C GLN A 79 21.92 -8.76 1.82
N SER A 80 21.76 -10.02 2.25
CA SER A 80 21.30 -10.34 3.60
C SER A 80 22.30 -10.02 4.71
N GLN A 81 23.57 -9.78 4.38
CA GLN A 81 24.60 -9.36 5.33
C GLN A 81 24.69 -7.82 5.47
N GLU A 82 23.89 -7.06 4.72
CA GLU A 82 23.84 -5.60 4.85
C GLU A 82 23.12 -5.17 6.13
N SER A 83 23.52 -4.03 6.70
CA SER A 83 22.84 -3.43 7.85
C SER A 83 21.42 -2.96 7.53
N ASN A 84 21.19 -2.53 6.28
CA ASN A 84 19.88 -2.09 5.79
C ASN A 84 19.60 -2.65 4.38
N PRO A 85 19.27 -3.94 4.28
CA PRO A 85 19.07 -4.63 3.00
C PRO A 85 17.82 -4.14 2.25
N TRP A 86 16.84 -3.59 2.97
CA TRP A 86 15.56 -3.14 2.43
C TRP A 86 15.28 -1.73 2.94
N PRO A 87 15.79 -0.69 2.25
CA PRO A 87 15.68 0.68 2.73
C PRO A 87 14.22 1.16 2.78
N HIS A 88 13.96 2.14 3.64
CA HIS A 88 12.67 2.85 3.73
C HIS A 88 12.51 3.88 2.59
N SER A 89 12.98 3.54 1.39
CA SER A 89 12.90 4.35 0.19
C SER A 89 12.27 3.57 -0.96
N GLY A 90 11.97 4.27 -2.05
CA GLY A 90 11.43 3.70 -3.27
C GLY A 90 12.44 2.77 -3.93
N GLY A 91 11.98 1.65 -4.46
CA GLY A 91 12.85 0.71 -5.12
C GLY A 91 12.14 -0.50 -5.71
N GLY A 92 12.95 -1.39 -6.28
CA GLY A 92 12.50 -2.58 -6.97
C GLY A 92 13.08 -3.87 -6.43
N TYR A 93 12.37 -4.96 -6.63
CA TYR A 93 12.75 -6.30 -6.21
C TYR A 93 12.42 -7.34 -7.28
N CYS A 94 13.15 -8.45 -7.23
CA CYS A 94 12.78 -9.69 -7.91
C CYS A 94 12.51 -10.76 -6.85
N ASP A 95 11.37 -11.41 -6.95
CA ASP A 95 11.12 -12.70 -6.31
C ASP A 95 11.37 -13.80 -7.33
N PHE A 96 12.44 -14.57 -7.14
CA PHE A 96 12.74 -15.74 -7.96
C PHE A 96 12.30 -17.01 -7.21
N ILE A 97 11.28 -17.68 -7.74
CA ILE A 97 10.72 -18.87 -7.12
C ILE A 97 11.60 -20.07 -7.45
N THR A 98 11.99 -20.87 -6.45
CA THR A 98 12.70 -22.14 -6.63
C THR A 98 11.88 -23.31 -6.09
N ASP A 99 12.14 -24.53 -6.56
CA ASP A 99 11.52 -25.76 -6.06
C ASP A 99 12.61 -26.72 -5.57
N SER A 100 12.53 -27.18 -4.31
CA SER A 100 13.56 -28.06 -3.73
C SER A 100 13.66 -29.43 -4.43
N ARG A 101 12.67 -29.79 -5.25
CA ARG A 101 12.60 -31.07 -5.96
C ARG A 101 13.21 -31.01 -7.35
N ASP A 102 13.44 -29.80 -7.88
CA ASP A 102 14.00 -29.58 -9.21
C ASP A 102 14.96 -28.38 -9.18
N THR A 103 16.25 -28.67 -9.29
CA THR A 103 17.32 -27.65 -9.26
C THR A 103 17.30 -26.70 -10.47
N GLY A 104 16.66 -27.10 -11.57
CA GLY A 104 16.46 -26.26 -12.75
C GLY A 104 15.21 -25.38 -12.68
N TYR A 105 14.34 -25.58 -11.69
CA TYR A 105 13.10 -24.86 -11.54
C TYR A 105 13.36 -23.43 -11.07
N TRP A 106 13.10 -22.45 -11.94
CA TRP A 106 12.98 -21.06 -11.53
C TRP A 106 11.98 -20.27 -12.35
N ARG A 107 11.26 -19.35 -11.70
CA ARG A 107 10.32 -18.37 -12.31
C ARG A 107 10.47 -17.02 -11.62
N GLY A 108 10.46 -15.94 -12.39
CA GLY A 108 10.68 -14.59 -11.88
C GLY A 108 9.41 -13.76 -11.79
N TYR A 109 9.30 -13.00 -10.70
CA TYR A 109 8.36 -11.90 -10.55
C TYR A 109 9.13 -10.63 -10.20
N VAL A 110 8.97 -9.59 -11.01
CA VAL A 110 9.55 -8.27 -10.75
C VAL A 110 8.46 -7.36 -10.20
N GLY A 111 8.79 -6.53 -9.21
CA GLY A 111 7.88 -5.52 -8.73
C GLY A 111 8.60 -4.35 -8.11
N GLN A 112 7.83 -3.30 -7.80
CA GLN A 112 8.31 -2.09 -7.16
C GLN A 112 7.47 -1.73 -5.92
N ALA A 113 7.99 -0.82 -5.11
CA ALA A 113 7.23 -0.14 -4.07
C ALA A 113 7.90 1.17 -3.66
N SER A 114 7.08 2.12 -3.18
CA SER A 114 7.56 3.35 -2.54
C SER A 114 8.28 3.10 -1.22
N ILE A 115 8.00 1.98 -0.55
CA ILE A 115 8.68 1.50 0.65
C ILE A 115 8.91 -0.01 0.49
N LEU A 116 10.14 -0.38 0.14
CA LEU A 116 10.50 -1.78 -0.10
C LEU A 116 10.28 -2.66 1.12
N SER A 117 10.69 -2.21 2.31
CA SER A 117 10.60 -3.01 3.54
C SER A 117 9.19 -3.52 3.79
N HIS A 118 8.18 -2.65 3.68
CA HIS A 118 6.77 -2.99 3.84
C HIS A 118 6.28 -3.95 2.76
N ARG A 119 6.71 -3.75 1.50
CA ARG A 119 6.24 -4.55 0.37
C ARG A 119 6.75 -5.99 0.43
N ILE A 120 8.02 -6.18 0.78
CA ILE A 120 8.59 -7.53 0.94
C ILE A 120 7.86 -8.27 2.06
N SER A 121 7.56 -7.60 3.18
CA SER A 121 6.76 -8.20 4.24
C SER A 121 5.38 -8.64 3.80
N GLN A 122 4.73 -7.85 2.94
CA GLN A 122 3.42 -8.23 2.40
C GLN A 122 3.50 -9.53 1.59
N HIS A 123 4.55 -9.68 0.77
CA HIS A 123 4.79 -10.90 0.01
C HIS A 123 5.09 -12.09 0.91
N CYS A 124 5.98 -11.94 1.90
CA CYS A 124 6.28 -13.00 2.85
C CYS A 124 5.00 -13.50 3.56
N ARG A 125 4.13 -12.59 3.99
CA ARG A 125 2.84 -12.95 4.60
C ARG A 125 1.87 -13.60 3.62
N ALA A 126 1.82 -13.11 2.38
CA ALA A 126 0.97 -13.68 1.35
C ALA A 126 1.35 -15.13 1.04
N ILE A 127 2.64 -15.41 0.91
CA ILE A 127 3.19 -16.74 0.65
C ILE A 127 2.96 -17.66 1.84
N ARG A 128 3.31 -17.23 3.06
CA ARG A 128 3.10 -18.04 4.27
C ARG A 128 1.62 -18.34 4.52
N GLY A 129 0.75 -17.36 4.27
CA GLY A 129 -0.70 -17.49 4.35
C GLY A 129 -1.35 -18.19 3.16
N GLY A 130 -0.59 -18.80 2.25
CA GLY A 130 -1.15 -19.62 1.17
C GLY A 130 -1.98 -18.86 0.13
N LYS A 131 -1.81 -17.54 -0.02
CA LYS A 131 -2.60 -16.75 -0.98
C LYS A 131 -2.48 -17.30 -2.40
N ASN A 132 -3.58 -17.27 -3.14
CA ASN A 132 -3.64 -17.78 -4.52
C ASN A 132 -4.40 -16.84 -5.48
N ASP A 133 -4.50 -15.56 -5.12
CA ASP A 133 -5.29 -14.53 -5.81
C ASP A 133 -4.55 -13.82 -6.96
N ALA A 134 -3.24 -14.08 -7.09
CA ALA A 134 -2.38 -13.65 -8.18
C ALA A 134 -1.54 -14.82 -8.70
N LEU A 135 -1.12 -14.77 -9.97
CA LEU A 135 -0.29 -15.82 -10.59
C LEU A 135 0.97 -16.09 -9.77
N HIS A 136 1.67 -15.02 -9.38
CA HIS A 136 2.86 -15.07 -8.53
C HIS A 136 2.66 -15.94 -7.28
N TYR A 137 1.62 -15.67 -6.48
CA TYR A 137 1.36 -16.46 -5.28
C TYR A 137 0.84 -17.86 -5.61
N HIS A 138 -0.03 -17.99 -6.61
CA HIS A 138 -0.59 -19.28 -7.01
C HIS A 138 0.48 -20.31 -7.38
N ILE A 139 1.56 -19.89 -8.05
CA ILE A 139 2.69 -20.77 -8.37
C ILE A 139 3.40 -21.23 -7.10
N ILE A 140 3.59 -20.38 -6.11
CA ILE A 140 4.28 -20.74 -4.86
C ILE A 140 3.40 -21.65 -4.00
N THR A 141 2.11 -21.34 -3.89
CA THR A 141 1.17 -21.96 -2.95
C THR A 141 0.33 -23.07 -3.57
N LYS A 142 0.69 -23.53 -4.78
CA LYS A 142 0.00 -24.65 -5.45
C LYS A 142 0.05 -25.87 -4.53
N PRO A 143 -1.06 -26.63 -4.33
CA PRO A 143 -1.06 -27.77 -3.42
C PRO A 143 0.03 -28.80 -3.72
N SER A 144 0.32 -29.05 -5.00
CA SER A 144 1.39 -29.94 -5.44
C SER A 144 2.81 -29.44 -5.12
N ALA A 145 2.94 -28.23 -4.60
CA ALA A 145 4.20 -27.56 -4.28
C ALA A 145 4.31 -27.12 -2.81
N ALA A 146 3.30 -27.45 -1.99
CA ALA A 146 3.25 -27.09 -0.57
C ALA A 146 4.55 -27.51 0.14
N GLY A 147 5.21 -26.54 0.80
CA GLY A 147 6.44 -26.76 1.55
C GLY A 147 7.71 -27.01 0.71
N HIS A 148 7.60 -27.12 -0.62
CA HIS A 148 8.73 -27.39 -1.52
C HIS A 148 9.15 -26.19 -2.36
N ARG A 149 8.26 -25.22 -2.57
CA ARG A 149 8.58 -23.98 -3.28
C ARG A 149 8.91 -22.83 -2.35
N TYR A 150 9.87 -22.02 -2.78
CA TYR A 150 10.39 -20.90 -2.03
C TYR A 150 10.36 -19.64 -2.88
N GLY A 151 9.78 -18.56 -2.36
CA GLY A 151 10.06 -17.21 -2.83
C GLY A 151 11.40 -16.74 -2.27
N ASN A 152 12.23 -16.14 -3.11
CA ASN A 152 13.57 -15.67 -2.78
C ASN A 152 13.72 -14.24 -3.29
N PHE A 153 13.92 -13.29 -2.37
CA PHE A 153 13.92 -11.87 -2.72
C PHE A 153 15.33 -11.33 -2.91
N ILE A 154 15.55 -10.61 -4.00
CA ILE A 154 16.70 -9.73 -4.20
C ILE A 154 16.24 -8.30 -4.47
N ARG A 155 16.99 -7.33 -3.97
CA ARG A 155 16.83 -5.91 -4.31
C ARG A 155 17.46 -5.66 -5.67
N LEU A 156 16.70 -5.02 -6.57
CA LEU A 156 17.14 -4.72 -7.94
C LEU A 156 17.69 -3.29 -8.07
N TRP A 157 16.99 -2.33 -7.49
CA TRP A 157 17.38 -0.92 -7.49
C TRP A 157 16.82 -0.21 -6.26
N THR A 158 17.41 0.92 -5.93
CA THR A 158 16.90 1.88 -4.95
C THR A 158 17.00 3.27 -5.55
N VAL A 159 15.93 4.06 -5.47
CA VAL A 159 15.97 5.46 -5.90
C VAL A 159 15.76 6.38 -4.71
N ASP A 160 16.81 7.09 -4.34
CA ASP A 160 16.75 8.09 -3.27
C ASP A 160 16.20 9.41 -3.82
N PHE A 161 14.88 9.47 -3.96
CA PHE A 161 14.21 10.71 -4.33
C PHE A 161 14.21 11.71 -3.16
N PRO A 162 14.49 12.99 -3.41
CA PRO A 162 14.20 14.06 -2.46
C PRO A 162 12.74 14.05 -2.03
N ILE A 163 12.50 14.46 -0.78
CA ILE A 163 11.18 14.53 -0.15
C ILE A 163 10.19 15.30 -1.04
N CYS A 164 10.63 16.38 -1.67
CA CYS A 164 9.81 17.24 -2.52
C CYS A 164 9.60 16.75 -3.96
N THR A 165 10.12 15.57 -4.32
CA THR A 165 9.92 15.05 -5.68
C THR A 165 8.44 14.70 -5.87
N PRO A 166 7.75 15.26 -6.88
CA PRO A 166 6.38 14.94 -7.24
C PRO A 166 6.20 13.46 -7.49
N THR A 167 5.06 12.92 -7.07
CA THR A 167 4.72 11.50 -7.24
C THR A 167 4.79 11.07 -8.69
N SER A 168 4.30 11.88 -9.63
CA SER A 168 4.34 11.58 -11.07
C SER A 168 5.75 11.40 -11.61
N THR A 169 6.72 12.12 -11.06
CA THR A 169 8.14 11.96 -11.42
C THR A 169 8.67 10.65 -10.89
N LYS A 170 8.37 10.29 -9.64
CA LYS A 170 8.78 9.02 -9.03
C LYS A 170 8.23 7.85 -9.84
N GLU A 171 6.94 7.88 -10.16
CA GLU A 171 6.24 6.87 -10.95
C GLU A 171 6.90 6.65 -12.32
N VAL A 172 7.34 7.70 -13.02
CA VAL A 172 8.01 7.55 -14.33
C VAL A 172 9.32 6.77 -14.22
N PHE A 173 10.16 7.10 -13.23
CA PHE A 173 11.42 6.39 -12.98
C PHE A 173 11.17 4.93 -12.60
N GLU A 174 10.27 4.71 -11.65
CA GLU A 174 9.95 3.38 -11.13
C GLU A 174 9.33 2.51 -12.24
N ASN A 175 8.35 3.02 -13.00
CA ASN A 175 7.72 2.29 -14.11
C ASN A 175 8.71 1.88 -15.21
N ILE A 176 9.67 2.74 -15.57
CA ILE A 176 10.69 2.43 -16.58
C ILE A 176 11.67 1.38 -16.06
N LEU A 177 12.10 1.49 -14.80
CA LEU A 177 12.96 0.49 -14.15
C LEU A 177 12.27 -0.87 -14.07
N GLU A 178 11.03 -0.91 -13.58
CA GLU A 178 10.26 -2.15 -13.46
C GLU A 178 10.06 -2.78 -14.85
N MET A 179 9.65 -2.00 -15.86
CA MET A 179 9.50 -2.50 -17.23
C MET A 179 10.82 -3.03 -17.80
N ALA A 180 11.94 -2.32 -17.62
CA ALA A 180 13.25 -2.78 -18.07
C ALA A 180 13.65 -4.11 -17.39
N PHE A 181 13.38 -4.26 -16.09
CA PHE A 181 13.65 -5.50 -15.38
C PHE A 181 12.70 -6.64 -15.74
N THR A 182 11.44 -6.36 -16.10
CA THR A 182 10.57 -7.40 -16.67
C THR A 182 11.11 -7.93 -18.00
N ARG A 183 11.81 -7.11 -18.80
CA ARG A 183 12.54 -7.57 -19.99
C ARG A 183 13.79 -8.36 -19.64
N ALA A 184 14.54 -7.90 -18.64
CA ALA A 184 15.81 -8.49 -18.24
C ALA A 184 15.64 -9.91 -17.67
N PHE A 185 14.66 -10.08 -16.79
CA PHE A 185 14.29 -11.37 -16.21
C PHE A 185 13.23 -12.12 -17.03
N GLN A 186 12.71 -11.50 -18.10
CA GLN A 186 11.69 -12.05 -18.99
C GLN A 186 10.42 -12.49 -18.22
N THR A 187 9.94 -11.63 -17.33
CA THR A 187 8.85 -11.95 -16.39
C THR A 187 7.46 -11.63 -16.92
N LEU A 188 7.32 -10.98 -18.07
CA LEU A 188 6.04 -10.79 -18.78
C LEU A 188 5.89 -11.84 -19.89
N SER A 189 4.66 -12.00 -20.41
CA SER A 189 4.43 -12.86 -21.58
C SER A 189 5.27 -12.38 -22.80
N PRO A 190 5.74 -13.30 -23.66
CA PRO A 190 6.51 -12.95 -24.86
C PRO A 190 5.88 -11.85 -25.73
N SER A 191 4.58 -11.96 -25.99
CA SER A 191 3.84 -10.98 -26.81
C SER A 191 3.89 -9.55 -26.24
N ILE A 192 3.89 -9.42 -24.92
CA ILE A 192 4.02 -8.13 -24.25
C ILE A 192 5.46 -7.63 -24.39
N LEU A 193 6.45 -8.47 -24.14
CA LEU A 193 7.85 -8.08 -24.26
C LEU A 193 8.19 -7.64 -25.70
N GLU A 194 7.68 -8.35 -26.70
CA GLU A 194 7.84 -8.00 -28.13
C GLU A 194 7.20 -6.64 -28.46
N LYS A 195 6.02 -6.35 -27.92
CA LYS A 195 5.35 -5.06 -28.13
C LYS A 195 6.24 -3.88 -27.72
N TYR A 196 6.92 -3.98 -26.57
CA TYR A 196 7.70 -2.87 -26.01
C TYR A 196 9.17 -2.88 -26.44
N PHE A 197 9.78 -4.06 -26.58
CA PHE A 197 11.23 -4.20 -26.81
C PHE A 197 11.59 -4.78 -28.20
N GLY A 198 10.62 -5.16 -29.01
CA GLY A 198 10.85 -5.83 -30.29
C GLY A 198 11.19 -7.33 -30.12
N PRO A 199 11.59 -8.02 -31.21
CA PRO A 199 11.91 -9.45 -31.15
C PRO A 199 13.08 -9.74 -30.21
N CYS A 200 13.06 -10.91 -29.57
CA CYS A 200 14.12 -11.32 -28.65
C CYS A 200 15.44 -11.50 -29.44
N PRO A 201 16.54 -10.79 -29.10
CA PRO A 201 17.83 -10.97 -29.76
C PRO A 201 18.37 -12.40 -29.62
N GLU A 202 18.02 -13.09 -28.54
CA GLU A 202 18.37 -14.48 -28.27
C GLU A 202 17.44 -15.50 -28.97
N GLY A 203 16.54 -15.05 -29.84
CA GLY A 203 15.62 -15.86 -30.63
C GLY A 203 14.18 -15.83 -30.11
N SER A 204 13.95 -16.28 -28.87
CA SER A 204 12.61 -16.23 -28.27
C SER A 204 12.65 -15.80 -26.81
N TYR A 205 11.60 -15.10 -26.40
CA TYR A 205 11.37 -14.77 -25.00
C TYR A 205 10.99 -16.01 -24.19
N SER A 206 11.37 -16.01 -22.91
CA SER A 206 11.01 -17.05 -21.97
C SER A 206 9.52 -17.00 -21.68
N ASN A 207 8.94 -18.18 -21.48
CA ASN A 207 7.54 -18.34 -21.10
C ASN A 207 7.36 -18.57 -19.59
N LEU A 208 8.39 -18.23 -18.78
CA LEU A 208 8.47 -18.55 -17.34
C LEU A 208 8.12 -17.35 -16.43
N GLY A 209 7.61 -16.27 -17.02
CA GLY A 209 7.36 -15.02 -16.32
C GLY A 209 6.04 -14.97 -15.53
N LEU A 210 6.07 -14.33 -14.36
CA LEU A 210 4.93 -14.25 -13.45
C LEU A 210 4.23 -12.88 -13.40
N ASN A 211 4.79 -11.86 -14.07
CA ASN A 211 4.11 -10.58 -14.25
C ASN A 211 2.99 -10.74 -15.30
N VAL A 212 1.79 -10.27 -14.95
CA VAL A 212 0.61 -10.36 -15.84
C VAL A 212 0.41 -9.06 -16.62
N ILE A 213 0.56 -7.91 -15.96
CA ILE A 213 0.26 -6.59 -16.52
C ILE A 213 1.57 -5.81 -16.68
N PRO A 214 1.78 -5.09 -17.79
CA PRO A 214 2.94 -4.23 -17.99
C PRO A 214 3.04 -3.14 -16.89
N PRO A 215 4.20 -2.96 -16.24
CA PRO A 215 4.40 -1.93 -15.21
C PRO A 215 4.10 -0.50 -15.66
N LEU A 216 4.24 -0.19 -16.95
CA LEU A 216 3.93 1.14 -17.51
C LEU A 216 2.47 1.58 -17.32
N MET A 217 1.58 0.65 -16.92
CA MET A 217 0.15 0.92 -16.66
C MET A 217 -0.18 1.08 -15.17
N GLN A 218 0.83 1.06 -14.29
CA GLN A 218 0.63 1.28 -12.85
C GLN A 218 0.21 2.73 -12.57
N GLY A 219 -0.63 2.92 -11.54
CA GLY A 219 -1.28 4.21 -11.22
C GLY A 219 -2.71 4.35 -11.75
N ARG A 220 -3.16 3.46 -12.66
CA ARG A 220 -4.52 3.45 -13.21
C ARG A 220 -5.36 2.29 -12.67
N GLU A 221 -6.62 2.56 -12.32
CA GLU A 221 -7.60 1.48 -12.17
C GLU A 221 -7.94 0.90 -13.55
N LEU A 222 -7.29 -0.21 -13.90
CA LEU A 222 -7.59 -0.92 -15.12
C LEU A 222 -8.94 -1.64 -15.01
N ALA A 223 -9.82 -1.40 -15.99
CA ALA A 223 -11.10 -2.08 -16.10
C ALA A 223 -10.91 -3.61 -16.06
N PRO A 224 -11.82 -4.38 -15.43
CA PRO A 224 -11.70 -5.84 -15.34
C PRO A 224 -11.54 -6.55 -16.68
N THR A 225 -12.10 -5.99 -17.75
CA THR A 225 -11.99 -6.48 -19.14
C THR A 225 -10.56 -6.34 -19.67
N VAL A 226 -9.91 -5.20 -19.44
CA VAL A 226 -8.50 -4.95 -19.82
C VAL A 226 -7.57 -5.89 -19.06
N ARG A 227 -7.77 -6.06 -17.75
CA ARG A 227 -7.01 -7.03 -16.95
C ARG A 227 -7.22 -8.47 -17.42
N GLY A 228 -8.43 -8.80 -17.91
CA GLY A 228 -8.76 -10.08 -18.50
C GLY A 228 -7.92 -10.38 -19.73
N LYS A 229 -7.84 -9.43 -20.67
CA LYS A 229 -7.04 -9.58 -21.91
C LYS A 229 -5.58 -9.94 -21.63
N TYR A 230 -4.95 -9.29 -20.64
CA TYR A 230 -3.56 -9.61 -20.27
C TYR A 230 -3.42 -10.97 -19.60
N ALA A 231 -4.39 -11.39 -18.80
CA ALA A 231 -4.40 -12.73 -18.24
C ALA A 231 -4.54 -13.77 -19.35
N ASP A 232 -5.41 -13.55 -20.34
CA ASP A 232 -5.64 -14.50 -21.44
C ASP A 232 -4.37 -14.77 -22.28
N LEU A 233 -3.47 -13.78 -22.40
CA LEU A 233 -2.17 -13.95 -23.08
C LEU A 233 -1.29 -15.04 -22.44
N LEU A 234 -1.47 -15.32 -21.14
CA LEU A 234 -0.73 -16.37 -20.45
C LEU A 234 -1.13 -17.77 -20.91
N GLY A 235 -2.33 -17.92 -21.51
CA GLY A 235 -2.80 -19.19 -22.08
C GLY A 235 -1.93 -19.69 -23.24
N TYR A 236 -1.11 -18.82 -23.85
CA TYR A 236 -0.14 -19.19 -24.88
C TYR A 236 1.23 -19.60 -24.32
N SER A 237 1.42 -19.56 -23.01
CA SER A 237 2.68 -19.98 -22.39
C SER A 237 2.94 -21.47 -22.62
N SER A 238 4.18 -21.82 -22.92
CA SER A 238 4.63 -23.22 -22.97
C SER A 238 4.79 -23.85 -21.57
N ASP A 239 4.72 -23.05 -20.51
CA ASP A 239 4.72 -23.53 -19.13
C ASP A 239 3.29 -23.95 -18.72
N PRO A 240 3.05 -25.25 -18.44
CA PRO A 240 1.73 -25.74 -18.09
C PRO A 240 1.11 -25.01 -16.89
N GLU A 241 1.91 -24.62 -15.90
CA GLU A 241 1.41 -23.98 -14.68
C GLU A 241 0.98 -22.54 -14.91
N ILE A 242 1.62 -21.83 -15.85
CA ILE A 242 1.27 -20.46 -16.23
C ILE A 242 0.08 -20.48 -17.20
N SER A 243 0.06 -21.41 -18.15
CA SER A 243 -1.02 -21.54 -19.14
C SER A 243 -2.38 -21.91 -18.53
N GLU A 244 -2.40 -22.56 -17.36
CA GLU A 244 -3.61 -22.93 -16.63
C GLU A 244 -4.28 -21.72 -15.93
N TRP A 245 -3.49 -20.69 -15.59
CA TRP A 245 -3.92 -19.56 -14.77
C TRP A 245 -5.17 -18.80 -15.27
N PRO A 246 -5.34 -18.51 -16.57
CA PRO A 246 -6.53 -17.80 -17.07
C PRO A 246 -7.83 -18.54 -16.71
N SER A 247 -7.82 -19.87 -16.84
CA SER A 247 -8.95 -20.74 -16.51
C SER A 247 -9.24 -20.75 -15.01
N ILE A 248 -8.20 -20.85 -14.18
CA ILE A 248 -8.31 -20.78 -12.72
C ILE A 248 -8.91 -19.42 -12.30
N ARG A 249 -8.38 -18.33 -12.86
CA ARG A 249 -8.82 -16.97 -12.54
C ARG A 249 -10.25 -16.72 -12.98
N ALA A 250 -10.67 -17.25 -14.13
CA ALA A 250 -12.05 -17.17 -14.59
C ALA A 250 -13.02 -17.88 -13.62
N LYS A 251 -12.68 -19.09 -13.18
CA LYS A 251 -13.45 -19.84 -12.17
C LYS A 251 -13.54 -19.08 -10.84
N GLN A 252 -12.44 -18.52 -10.35
CA GLN A 252 -12.42 -17.68 -9.14
C GLN A 252 -13.35 -16.47 -9.27
N LYS A 253 -13.32 -15.75 -10.41
CA LYS A 253 -14.18 -14.58 -10.64
C LYS A 253 -15.67 -14.94 -10.77
N LEU A 254 -16.01 -16.04 -11.44
CA LEU A 254 -17.39 -16.51 -11.58
C LEU A 254 -18.02 -16.81 -10.22
N ARG A 255 -17.28 -17.49 -9.32
CA ARG A 255 -17.71 -17.74 -7.94
C ARG A 255 -18.00 -16.43 -7.19
N SER A 256 -17.14 -15.42 -7.35
CA SER A 256 -17.32 -14.10 -6.71
C SER A 256 -18.59 -13.37 -7.19
N LYS A 257 -18.84 -13.33 -8.51
CA LYS A 257 -20.00 -12.63 -9.08
C LYS A 257 -21.34 -13.31 -8.77
N ALA A 258 -21.37 -14.64 -8.77
CA ALA A 258 -22.56 -15.39 -8.38
C ALA A 258 -22.92 -15.11 -6.90
N SER A 259 -21.92 -15.00 -6.03
CA SER A 259 -22.11 -14.63 -4.62
C SER A 259 -22.62 -13.20 -4.43
N GLU A 260 -22.31 -12.26 -5.33
CA GLU A 260 -22.73 -10.85 -5.21
C GLU A 260 -24.21 -10.63 -5.50
N LYS A 261 -24.75 -11.21 -6.58
CA LYS A 261 -26.16 -11.06 -6.95
C LYS A 261 -27.08 -11.69 -5.89
N SER A 262 -26.74 -12.91 -5.48
CA SER A 262 -27.44 -13.64 -4.42
C SER A 262 -27.45 -12.89 -3.09
N LEU A 263 -26.39 -12.13 -2.78
CA LEU A 263 -26.27 -11.37 -1.53
C LEU A 263 -27.16 -10.11 -1.48
N VAL A 264 -27.34 -9.41 -2.59
CA VAL A 264 -28.26 -8.26 -2.64
C VAL A 264 -29.71 -8.71 -2.41
N GLU A 265 -30.10 -9.84 -2.99
CA GLU A 265 -31.43 -10.43 -2.79
C GLU A 265 -31.61 -10.95 -1.35
N ALA A 266 -30.61 -11.62 -0.81
CA ALA A 266 -30.56 -12.09 0.58
C ALA A 266 -30.75 -10.95 1.61
N GLN A 267 -30.13 -9.78 1.37
CA GLN A 267 -30.23 -8.62 2.28
C GLN A 267 -31.57 -7.90 2.26
N ARG A 268 -32.47 -8.21 1.32
CA ARG A 268 -33.85 -7.71 1.34
C ARG A 268 -34.74 -8.48 2.31
N GLN A 269 -34.29 -9.63 2.80
CA GLN A 269 -35.05 -10.42 3.77
C GLN A 269 -34.98 -9.80 5.18
N PRO A 270 -36.05 -9.94 5.98
CA PRO A 270 -36.05 -9.52 7.38
C PRO A 270 -34.90 -10.16 8.17
N ARG A 271 -34.39 -9.42 9.15
CA ARG A 271 -33.35 -9.91 10.07
C ARG A 271 -33.89 -11.01 10.96
N LEU A 272 -33.15 -12.13 11.02
CA LEU A 272 -33.47 -13.21 11.95
C LEU A 272 -33.32 -12.70 13.39
N ASN A 273 -34.36 -12.89 14.19
CA ASN A 273 -34.32 -12.70 15.62
C ASN A 273 -33.56 -13.86 16.31
N HIS A 274 -33.41 -13.78 17.62
CA HIS A 274 -32.66 -14.77 18.39
C HIS A 274 -33.15 -16.22 18.19
N GLN A 275 -34.45 -16.45 18.23
CA GLN A 275 -35.04 -17.79 18.07
C GLN A 275 -34.90 -18.31 16.63
N GLU A 276 -35.05 -17.43 15.65
CA GLU A 276 -34.91 -17.76 14.24
C GLU A 276 -33.46 -18.17 13.89
N ASN A 277 -32.45 -17.52 14.48
CA ASN A 277 -31.06 -17.93 14.31
C ASN A 277 -30.78 -19.34 14.87
N ILE A 278 -31.38 -19.66 16.02
CA ILE A 278 -31.27 -21.01 16.63
C ILE A 278 -31.98 -22.03 15.76
N HIS A 279 -33.17 -21.70 15.26
CA HIS A 279 -33.92 -22.61 14.39
C HIS A 279 -33.16 -22.92 13.10
N ALA A 280 -32.56 -21.90 12.47
CA ALA A 280 -31.73 -22.05 11.29
C ALA A 280 -30.55 -23.02 11.51
N LEU A 281 -29.92 -22.99 12.70
CA LEU A 281 -28.89 -23.96 13.09
C LEU A 281 -29.45 -25.39 13.15
N TYR A 282 -30.60 -25.59 13.79
CA TYR A 282 -31.21 -26.94 13.87
C TYR A 282 -31.66 -27.47 12.53
N ASP A 283 -32.24 -26.62 11.69
CA ASP A 283 -32.65 -27.02 10.35
C ASP A 283 -31.43 -27.45 9.52
N ALA A 284 -30.32 -26.72 9.63
CA ALA A 284 -29.07 -27.09 8.97
C ALA A 284 -28.50 -28.42 9.48
N ILE A 285 -28.57 -28.68 10.79
CA ILE A 285 -28.05 -29.92 11.41
C ILE A 285 -28.92 -31.13 11.07
N LYS A 286 -30.25 -31.00 11.09
CA LYS A 286 -31.19 -32.11 10.85
C LYS A 286 -31.08 -32.73 9.47
N ILE A 287 -30.61 -31.97 8.49
CA ILE A 287 -30.46 -32.41 7.09
C ILE A 287 -29.23 -33.32 6.93
N VAL A 288 -28.28 -33.30 7.88
CA VAL A 288 -27.06 -34.11 7.80
C VAL A 288 -27.30 -35.48 8.44
N ASP A 289 -27.13 -36.52 7.62
CA ASP A 289 -27.18 -37.91 8.07
C ASP A 289 -26.17 -38.16 9.20
N GLY A 290 -26.66 -38.68 10.33
CA GLY A 290 -25.84 -38.91 11.54
C GLY A 290 -25.92 -37.81 12.60
N LEU A 291 -26.38 -36.60 12.26
CA LEU A 291 -26.55 -35.49 13.22
C LEU A 291 -28.00 -35.27 13.68
N SER A 292 -28.96 -36.02 13.13
CA SER A 292 -30.39 -35.89 13.43
C SER A 292 -30.77 -36.18 14.90
N ASN A 293 -29.92 -36.94 15.61
CA ASN A 293 -30.18 -37.40 16.98
C ASN A 293 -29.59 -36.46 18.06
N ILE A 294 -29.03 -35.31 17.66
CA ILE A 294 -28.47 -34.34 18.60
C ILE A 294 -29.57 -33.70 19.43
N ARG A 295 -29.33 -33.59 20.75
CA ARG A 295 -30.29 -32.97 21.66
C ARG A 295 -30.47 -31.47 21.34
N PRO A 296 -31.71 -30.97 21.28
CA PRO A 296 -31.97 -29.54 21.12
C PRO A 296 -31.36 -28.71 22.26
N TRP A 297 -30.84 -27.54 21.91
CA TRP A 297 -30.19 -26.55 22.76
C TRP A 297 -30.54 -25.14 22.24
N PRO A 298 -30.95 -24.20 23.10
CA PRO A 298 -31.25 -24.35 24.53
C PRO A 298 -32.48 -25.25 24.77
N SER A 299 -32.55 -25.89 25.93
CA SER A 299 -33.75 -26.61 26.40
C SER A 299 -34.23 -26.02 27.73
N LYS A 300 -35.49 -26.22 28.10
CA LYS A 300 -36.08 -25.65 29.33
C LYS A 300 -35.31 -26.02 30.61
N ASP A 301 -34.57 -27.13 30.58
CA ASP A 301 -33.86 -27.68 31.73
C ASP A 301 -32.34 -27.37 31.71
N LYS A 302 -31.85 -26.61 30.73
CA LYS A 302 -30.41 -26.30 30.57
C LYS A 302 -30.13 -24.81 30.46
N VAL A 303 -29.17 -24.34 31.24
CA VAL A 303 -28.58 -22.99 31.12
C VAL A 303 -27.88 -22.88 29.75
N TYR A 304 -27.97 -21.70 29.12
CA TYR A 304 -27.21 -21.36 27.92
C TYR A 304 -25.73 -21.69 28.14
N TRP A 305 -25.19 -22.60 27.32
CA TRP A 305 -23.79 -23.03 27.37
C TRP A 305 -23.19 -23.13 28.78
N ALA A 306 -23.64 -24.09 29.60
CA ALA A 306 -22.97 -24.37 30.88
C ALA A 306 -21.45 -24.51 30.67
N PRO A 307 -20.58 -24.06 31.60
CA PRO A 307 -19.13 -24.27 31.49
C PRO A 307 -18.82 -25.74 31.20
N LEU A 308 -17.83 -26.00 30.35
CA LEU A 308 -17.35 -27.36 30.18
C LEU A 308 -16.75 -27.81 31.51
N GLU A 309 -17.21 -28.94 32.06
CA GLU A 309 -16.59 -29.54 33.24
C GLU A 309 -15.17 -30.00 32.87
N THR A 310 -14.19 -29.13 33.06
CA THR A 310 -12.79 -29.48 32.90
C THR A 310 -12.23 -29.91 34.24
N THR A 311 -11.85 -31.19 34.37
CA THR A 311 -11.08 -31.73 35.52
C THR A 311 -9.63 -31.25 35.54
N LEU A 312 -9.28 -30.32 34.64
CA LEU A 312 -7.93 -29.82 34.42
C LEU A 312 -7.61 -28.66 35.37
N PRO A 313 -6.34 -28.50 35.78
CA PRO A 313 -5.91 -27.41 36.67
C PRO A 313 -6.17 -26.02 36.06
N PRO A 314 -6.11 -24.96 36.89
CA PRO A 314 -6.24 -23.58 36.43
C PRO A 314 -5.35 -23.31 35.22
N PHE A 315 -5.95 -22.84 34.13
CA PHE A 315 -5.25 -22.60 32.88
C PHE A 315 -4.95 -21.10 32.73
N GLU A 316 -3.69 -20.73 32.93
CA GLU A 316 -3.20 -19.40 32.62
C GLU A 316 -2.57 -19.39 31.22
N ILE A 317 -3.19 -18.62 30.32
CA ILE A 317 -2.76 -18.47 28.92
C ILE A 317 -1.29 -18.02 28.85
N ASN A 318 -0.87 -17.10 29.72
CA ASN A 318 0.50 -16.56 29.75
C ASN A 318 1.53 -17.64 30.09
N VAL A 319 1.25 -18.49 31.08
CA VAL A 319 2.14 -19.58 31.49
C VAL A 319 2.22 -20.65 30.40
N TRP A 320 1.07 -21.09 29.89
CA TRP A 320 1.01 -22.04 28.79
C TRP A 320 1.76 -21.54 27.56
N PHE A 321 1.59 -20.27 27.20
CA PHE A 321 2.25 -19.70 26.03
C PHE A 321 3.77 -19.63 26.20
N ALA A 322 4.26 -19.26 27.39
CA ALA A 322 5.69 -19.24 27.69
C ALA A 322 6.35 -20.64 27.63
N GLU A 323 5.64 -21.68 28.08
CA GLU A 323 6.12 -23.07 27.95
C GLU A 323 6.25 -23.49 26.48
N LYS A 324 5.25 -23.16 25.66
CA LYS A 324 5.17 -23.60 24.25
C LYS A 324 6.01 -22.75 23.31
N SER A 325 6.22 -21.47 23.63
CA SER A 325 7.02 -20.55 22.81
C SER A 325 8.46 -21.01 22.67
N THR A 326 9.03 -21.69 23.68
CA THR A 326 10.39 -22.25 23.63
C THR A 326 10.62 -23.16 22.42
N PHE A 327 9.59 -23.88 21.96
CA PHE A 327 9.67 -24.70 20.75
C PHE A 327 9.57 -23.88 19.44
N LEU A 328 8.84 -22.76 19.48
CA LEU A 328 8.69 -21.85 18.35
C LEU A 328 9.92 -20.94 18.16
N LEU A 329 10.70 -20.75 19.22
CA LEU A 329 11.95 -20.01 19.22
C LEU A 329 13.06 -20.92 18.69
N ASN A 330 13.57 -20.61 17.50
CA ASN A 330 14.81 -21.19 16.96
C ASN A 330 15.93 -20.13 17.01
N GLU A 331 17.15 -20.46 16.56
CA GLU A 331 18.30 -19.53 16.58
C GLU A 331 18.04 -18.16 15.90
N SER A 332 16.98 -18.03 15.10
CA SER A 332 16.61 -16.83 14.34
C SER A 332 15.34 -16.11 14.82
N CYS A 333 14.66 -16.59 15.87
CA CYS A 333 13.37 -16.06 16.37
C CYS A 333 13.52 -15.61 17.83
N THR A 334 13.01 -14.42 18.16
CA THR A 334 13.06 -13.84 19.52
C THR A 334 11.68 -13.79 20.18
N ASP A 335 11.60 -13.54 21.49
CA ASP A 335 10.31 -13.36 22.20
C ASP A 335 9.44 -12.23 21.62
N LEU A 336 10.06 -11.25 20.96
CA LEU A 336 9.36 -10.18 20.26
C LEU A 336 8.67 -10.66 18.97
N ASP A 337 9.11 -11.79 18.41
CA ASP A 337 8.65 -12.38 17.16
C ASP A 337 7.49 -13.38 17.36
N ILE A 338 6.90 -13.45 18.54
CA ILE A 338 5.73 -14.28 18.83
C ILE A 338 4.58 -13.43 19.38
N ALA A 339 3.34 -13.84 19.14
CA ALA A 339 2.17 -13.15 19.69
C ALA A 339 1.33 -14.10 20.54
N ILE A 340 1.11 -13.68 21.77
CA ILE A 340 0.28 -14.38 22.74
C ILE A 340 -1.22 -14.29 22.38
N PRO A 341 -2.04 -15.32 22.65
CA PRO A 341 -3.49 -15.17 22.59
C PRO A 341 -4.00 -14.00 23.42
N ILE A 342 -5.10 -13.39 22.97
CA ILE A 342 -5.73 -12.25 23.62
C ILE A 342 -7.11 -12.66 24.12
N GLY A 343 -7.40 -12.36 25.38
CA GLY A 343 -8.70 -12.60 26.00
C GLY A 343 -8.70 -13.73 27.01
N THR A 344 -9.84 -14.41 27.16
CA THR A 344 -10.07 -15.35 28.27
C THR A 344 -10.60 -16.70 27.82
N VAL A 345 -10.09 -17.77 28.44
CA VAL A 345 -10.61 -19.13 28.23
C VAL A 345 -12.02 -19.33 28.79
N ALA A 346 -12.51 -18.41 29.61
CA ALA A 346 -13.89 -18.43 30.11
C ALA A 346 -14.93 -17.99 29.07
N ALA A 347 -14.50 -17.37 27.97
CA ALA A 347 -15.38 -16.86 26.93
C ALA A 347 -16.06 -17.98 26.13
N PHE A 348 -17.20 -17.67 25.52
CA PHE A 348 -17.92 -18.57 24.61
C PHE A 348 -17.56 -18.38 23.15
N ILE A 349 -16.91 -17.26 22.78
CA ILE A 349 -16.54 -16.95 21.40
C ILE A 349 -15.04 -17.08 21.19
N GLY A 350 -14.63 -17.94 20.27
CA GLY A 350 -13.25 -18.08 19.81
C GLY A 350 -13.06 -17.48 18.42
N ILE A 351 -11.91 -16.83 18.19
CA ILE A 351 -11.52 -16.34 16.86
C ILE A 351 -10.11 -16.83 16.55
N VAL A 352 -9.97 -17.62 15.50
CA VAL A 352 -8.67 -18.15 15.04
C VAL A 352 -8.27 -17.42 13.77
N LEU A 353 -7.17 -16.69 13.82
CA LEU A 353 -6.63 -15.93 12.70
C LEU A 353 -5.48 -16.71 12.06
N ASP A 354 -5.42 -16.81 10.72
CA ASP A 354 -4.29 -17.46 10.03
C ASP A 354 -2.92 -16.91 10.43
N SER A 355 -2.85 -15.60 10.69
CA SER A 355 -1.60 -14.89 10.96
C SER A 355 -1.81 -13.65 11.82
N ILE A 356 -0.73 -13.20 12.44
CA ILE A 356 -0.72 -12.04 13.33
C ILE A 356 -0.86 -10.73 12.51
N PRO A 357 -1.73 -9.80 12.94
CA PRO A 357 -1.84 -8.48 12.32
C PRO A 357 -0.51 -7.71 12.35
N THR A 358 -0.28 -6.93 11.31
CA THR A 358 0.99 -6.22 11.08
C THR A 358 1.11 -4.88 11.77
N HIS A 359 -0.02 -4.33 12.19
CA HIS A 359 -0.09 -3.05 12.89
C HIS A 359 -0.48 -3.33 14.34
N THR A 360 0.39 -2.94 15.27
CA THR A 360 0.02 -2.75 16.66
C THR A 360 -0.85 -1.49 16.72
N TYR A 361 -2.15 -1.65 16.99
CA TYR A 361 -3.07 -0.53 17.19
C TYR A 361 -2.82 0.10 18.57
N GLY A 362 -1.69 0.80 18.72
CA GLY A 362 -1.25 1.37 19.99
C GLY A 362 -1.12 0.32 21.10
N THR A 363 -1.43 0.71 22.34
CA THR A 363 -1.42 -0.13 23.55
C THR A 363 -2.55 -1.18 23.62
N ILE A 364 -3.40 -1.30 22.59
CA ILE A 364 -4.61 -2.11 22.64
C ILE A 364 -4.36 -3.47 22.00
N SER A 365 -4.62 -4.53 22.78
CA SER A 365 -4.34 -5.94 22.47
C SER A 365 -5.24 -6.54 21.37
N LEU A 366 -6.36 -5.90 21.00
CA LEU A 366 -7.32 -6.42 20.03
C LEU A 366 -7.27 -5.68 18.68
N PRO A 367 -7.36 -6.39 17.54
CA PRO A 367 -7.51 -5.74 16.23
C PRO A 367 -8.69 -4.78 16.21
N TRP A 368 -8.47 -3.57 15.69
CA TRP A 368 -9.43 -2.46 15.76
C TRP A 368 -10.86 -2.87 15.37
N GLY A 369 -11.02 -3.57 14.25
CA GLY A 369 -12.36 -3.90 13.74
C GLY A 369 -13.12 -4.90 14.59
N LEU A 370 -12.41 -5.79 15.27
CA LEU A 370 -13.02 -6.70 16.22
C LEU A 370 -13.45 -5.93 17.47
N ARG A 371 -12.60 -5.03 17.96
CA ARG A 371 -12.92 -4.16 19.10
C ARG A 371 -14.18 -3.32 18.85
N GLU A 372 -14.26 -2.65 17.70
CA GLU A 372 -15.44 -1.83 17.36
C GLU A 372 -16.68 -2.68 17.01
N SER A 373 -16.48 -3.96 16.68
CA SER A 373 -17.56 -4.95 16.57
C SER A 373 -18.03 -5.47 17.94
N GLY A 374 -17.47 -4.99 19.07
CA GLY A 374 -17.88 -5.36 20.42
C GLY A 374 -17.11 -6.54 21.03
N PHE A 375 -16.07 -7.04 20.38
CA PHE A 375 -15.19 -8.04 20.98
C PHE A 375 -14.29 -7.40 22.03
N THR A 376 -14.18 -8.05 23.19
CA THR A 376 -13.33 -7.65 24.31
C THR A 376 -12.54 -8.86 24.82
N ASP A 377 -11.51 -8.59 25.62
CA ASP A 377 -10.72 -9.61 26.32
C ASP A 377 -11.56 -10.43 27.33
N ALA A 378 -12.68 -9.88 27.79
CA ALA A 378 -13.61 -10.55 28.71
C ALA A 378 -14.62 -11.47 27.99
N ASN A 379 -15.00 -11.18 26.74
CA ASN A 379 -16.08 -11.89 26.03
C ASN A 379 -15.60 -12.79 24.88
N SER A 380 -14.31 -12.77 24.57
CA SER A 380 -13.72 -13.55 23.48
C SER A 380 -12.33 -14.06 23.80
N LEU A 381 -11.92 -15.10 23.10
CA LEU A 381 -10.53 -15.55 23.01
C LEU A 381 -10.09 -15.49 21.55
N ILE A 382 -9.05 -14.69 21.28
CA ILE A 382 -8.48 -14.52 19.95
C ILE A 382 -7.08 -15.09 19.93
N TRP A 383 -6.79 -15.99 19.01
CA TRP A 383 -5.46 -16.55 18.84
C TRP A 383 -5.11 -16.74 17.37
N PHE A 384 -3.85 -17.12 17.14
CA PHE A 384 -3.27 -17.23 15.82
C PHE A 384 -3.00 -18.69 15.51
N ALA A 385 -3.36 -19.12 14.31
CA ALA A 385 -3.04 -20.45 13.82
C ALA A 385 -1.52 -20.63 13.75
N ASN A 386 -0.79 -19.56 13.40
CA ASN A 386 0.65 -19.46 13.58
C ASN A 386 0.97 -18.33 14.58
N PHE A 387 1.53 -18.70 15.73
CA PHE A 387 1.90 -17.79 16.82
C PHE A 387 3.17 -16.97 16.54
N GLN A 388 3.91 -17.27 15.47
CA GLN A 388 5.07 -16.48 15.07
C GLN A 388 4.62 -15.25 14.28
N LYS A 389 5.01 -14.07 14.75
CA LYS A 389 5.03 -12.87 13.94
C LYS A 389 5.96 -13.18 12.77
N TYR A 390 5.41 -13.12 11.58
CA TYR A 390 6.24 -13.15 10.40
C TYR A 390 7.14 -11.92 10.46
N LYS A 391 8.44 -12.12 10.71
CA LYS A 391 9.45 -11.06 10.57
C LYS A 391 9.10 -10.30 9.31
N LEU A 392 9.10 -8.96 9.41
CA LEU A 392 8.82 -8.12 8.24
C LEU A 392 9.66 -8.62 7.05
N ILE A 393 10.87 -9.11 7.29
CA ILE A 393 11.67 -9.79 6.28
C ILE A 393 12.49 -10.89 6.99
N PRO A 394 12.41 -12.17 6.59
CA PRO A 394 13.28 -13.21 7.14
C PRO A 394 14.76 -12.85 6.91
N ASP A 395 15.67 -13.13 7.83
CA ASP A 395 17.11 -12.81 7.65
C ASP A 395 17.70 -13.51 6.41
N THR A 396 17.07 -14.61 5.99
CA THR A 396 17.44 -15.35 4.77
C THR A 396 16.85 -14.76 3.49
N PHE A 397 15.93 -13.79 3.54
CA PHE A 397 15.13 -13.32 2.39
C PHE A 397 14.43 -14.44 1.61
N ARG A 398 14.16 -15.55 2.30
CA ARG A 398 13.55 -16.75 1.74
C ARG A 398 12.27 -17.08 2.50
N VAL A 399 11.23 -17.46 1.77
CA VAL A 399 9.92 -17.74 2.34
C VAL A 399 9.21 -18.87 1.60
N SER A 400 8.50 -19.73 2.34
CA SER A 400 7.66 -20.80 1.81
C SER A 400 6.33 -20.82 2.55
N THR A 401 5.40 -21.66 2.09
CA THR A 401 4.24 -22.05 2.91
C THR A 401 4.71 -22.86 4.12
N ALA A 402 3.86 -22.95 5.15
CA ALA A 402 4.13 -23.81 6.31
C ALA A 402 4.35 -25.28 5.88
N ARG A 403 5.25 -25.98 6.57
CA ARG A 403 5.53 -27.41 6.36
C ARG A 403 4.55 -28.27 7.18
N ASP A 404 4.31 -29.51 6.76
CA ASP A 404 3.38 -30.42 7.46
C ASP A 404 3.71 -30.62 8.95
N GLU A 405 4.99 -30.68 9.31
CA GLU A 405 5.44 -30.78 10.71
C GLU A 405 5.07 -29.54 11.52
N GLU A 406 5.23 -28.36 10.93
CA GLU A 406 4.85 -27.08 11.52
C GLU A 406 3.33 -27.02 11.69
N VAL A 407 2.57 -27.39 10.66
CA VAL A 407 1.09 -27.44 10.72
C VAL A 407 0.61 -28.40 11.81
N LYS A 408 1.20 -29.60 11.93
CA LYS A 408 0.88 -30.57 13.00
C LYS A 408 1.17 -30.00 14.39
N PHE A 409 2.30 -29.32 14.56
CA PHE A 409 2.64 -28.68 15.83
C PHE A 409 1.65 -27.56 16.19
N LEU A 410 1.33 -26.68 15.25
CA LEU A 410 0.37 -25.59 15.42
C LEU A 410 -1.06 -26.10 15.69
N SER A 411 -1.45 -27.18 15.03
CA SER A 411 -2.71 -27.89 15.29
C SER A 411 -2.74 -28.42 16.73
N LYS A 412 -1.68 -29.09 17.20
CA LYS A 412 -1.58 -29.58 18.59
C LYS A 412 -1.75 -28.46 19.61
N MET A 413 -1.08 -27.32 19.42
CA MET A 413 -1.23 -26.15 20.30
C MET A 413 -2.67 -25.63 20.32
N THR A 414 -3.28 -25.51 19.14
CA THR A 414 -4.68 -25.07 19.02
C THR A 414 -5.63 -26.03 19.72
N GLN A 415 -5.42 -27.34 19.60
CA GLN A 415 -6.23 -28.33 20.31
C GLN A 415 -6.08 -28.24 21.83
N GLU A 416 -4.87 -28.03 22.35
CA GLU A 416 -4.64 -27.84 23.79
C GLU A 416 -5.42 -26.62 24.32
N LEU A 417 -5.41 -25.51 23.58
CA LEU A 417 -6.15 -24.29 23.93
C LEU A 417 -7.67 -24.53 23.92
N LEU A 418 -8.19 -25.16 22.86
CA LEU A 418 -9.61 -25.48 22.75
C LEU A 418 -10.08 -26.37 23.91
N MET A 419 -9.33 -27.44 24.23
CA MET A 419 -9.68 -28.38 25.30
C MET A 419 -9.73 -27.73 26.69
N ARG A 420 -8.99 -26.64 26.91
CA ARG A 420 -8.91 -25.92 28.20
C ARG A 420 -9.77 -24.67 28.23
N SER A 421 -10.69 -24.52 27.28
CA SER A 421 -11.54 -23.33 27.13
C SER A 421 -13.03 -23.67 27.07
N ASN A 422 -13.85 -22.73 27.53
CA ASN A 422 -15.30 -22.76 27.44
C ASN A 422 -15.83 -22.33 26.07
N LEU A 423 -14.96 -22.18 25.06
CA LEU A 423 -15.35 -21.72 23.74
C LEU A 423 -16.41 -22.63 23.11
N ARG A 424 -17.46 -22.02 22.56
CA ARG A 424 -18.62 -22.68 21.95
C ARG A 424 -18.74 -22.40 20.47
N VAL A 425 -18.59 -21.14 20.08
CA VAL A 425 -18.61 -20.74 18.66
C VAL A 425 -17.21 -20.26 18.29
N ILE A 426 -16.59 -20.94 17.33
CA ILE A 426 -15.23 -20.64 16.88
C ILE A 426 -15.26 -20.17 15.43
N LEU A 427 -14.83 -18.93 15.21
CA LEU A 427 -14.70 -18.34 13.89
C LEU A 427 -13.34 -18.68 13.29
N LEU A 428 -13.35 -19.46 12.21
CA LEU A 428 -12.14 -19.89 11.49
C LEU A 428 -11.82 -18.86 10.39
N CYS A 429 -10.77 -18.06 10.59
CA CYS A 429 -10.45 -16.94 9.72
C CYS A 429 -9.30 -17.26 8.77
N GLY A 430 -9.51 -18.28 7.93
CA GLY A 430 -8.64 -18.68 6.85
C GLY A 430 -8.31 -20.18 6.88
N ASP A 431 -7.57 -20.64 5.87
CA ASP A 431 -7.37 -22.07 5.60
C ASP A 431 -6.43 -22.71 6.64
N ILE A 432 -5.45 -21.95 7.16
CA ILE A 432 -4.51 -22.44 8.18
C ILE A 432 -5.21 -22.54 9.53
N ALA A 433 -6.06 -21.55 9.86
CA ALA A 433 -6.90 -21.57 11.04
C ALA A 433 -7.84 -22.78 11.07
N GLU A 434 -8.42 -23.13 9.91
CA GLU A 434 -9.24 -24.33 9.78
C GLU A 434 -8.44 -25.61 9.99
N GLN A 435 -7.30 -25.77 9.31
CA GLN A 435 -6.43 -26.93 9.46
C GLN A 435 -5.89 -27.09 10.89
N ALA A 436 -5.63 -25.98 11.58
CA ALA A 436 -5.16 -26.01 12.97
C ALA A 436 -6.27 -26.37 13.98
N ALA A 437 -7.51 -25.92 13.74
CA ALA A 437 -8.59 -26.03 14.72
C ALA A 437 -9.46 -27.30 14.59
N LEU A 438 -9.63 -27.84 13.38
CA LEU A 438 -10.47 -29.01 13.11
C LEU A 438 -9.70 -30.33 13.23
N ARG A 439 -10.36 -31.37 13.74
CA ARG A 439 -9.91 -32.76 13.74
C ARG A 439 -10.56 -33.52 12.59
N GLU A 440 -10.02 -34.68 12.23
CA GLU A 440 -10.63 -35.57 11.22
C GLU A 440 -12.10 -35.87 11.51
N GLN A 441 -12.45 -36.13 12.78
CA GLN A 441 -13.83 -36.36 13.23
C GLN A 441 -14.74 -35.15 13.07
N ASP A 442 -14.20 -33.93 13.20
CA ASP A 442 -15.01 -32.72 13.00
C ASP A 442 -15.32 -32.51 11.52
N LEU A 443 -14.39 -32.90 10.62
CA LEU A 443 -14.56 -32.79 9.17
C LEU A 443 -15.71 -33.67 8.65
N GLU A 444 -15.97 -34.81 9.30
CA GLU A 444 -17.11 -35.69 8.99
C GLU A 444 -18.46 -35.06 9.39
N ASN A 445 -18.46 -34.15 10.37
CA ASN A 445 -19.65 -33.47 10.88
C ASN A 445 -19.83 -32.07 10.25
N ASN A 446 -19.55 -31.96 8.95
CA ASN A 446 -19.70 -30.69 8.22
C ASN A 446 -21.15 -30.44 7.80
N PHE A 447 -21.56 -29.18 7.82
CA PHE A 447 -22.90 -28.77 7.39
C PHE A 447 -22.88 -27.36 6.80
N ILE A 448 -23.95 -27.01 6.08
CA ILE A 448 -24.12 -25.67 5.52
C ILE A 448 -25.16 -24.91 6.34
N LEU A 449 -24.71 -23.89 7.04
CA LEU A 449 -25.56 -22.98 7.79
C LEU A 449 -26.07 -21.88 6.86
N ASP A 450 -27.38 -21.83 6.62
CA ASP A 450 -28.02 -20.76 5.84
C ASP A 450 -28.61 -19.71 6.80
N LEU A 451 -28.09 -18.48 6.71
CA LEU A 451 -28.57 -17.34 7.50
C LEU A 451 -29.00 -16.24 6.54
N GLN A 452 -30.32 -16.03 6.42
CA GLN A 452 -30.89 -14.99 5.55
C GLN A 452 -30.41 -15.10 4.09
N GLY A 453 -30.30 -16.30 3.53
CA GLY A 453 -29.79 -16.52 2.17
C GLY A 453 -28.26 -16.44 2.06
N CYS A 454 -27.54 -16.20 3.15
CA CYS A 454 -26.09 -16.30 3.21
C CYS A 454 -25.70 -17.70 3.71
N ARG A 455 -25.01 -18.48 2.87
CA ARG A 455 -24.53 -19.82 3.22
C ARG A 455 -23.13 -19.77 3.84
N TYR A 456 -22.94 -20.46 4.95
CA TYR A 456 -21.67 -20.61 5.66
C TYR A 456 -21.35 -22.09 5.81
N GLU A 457 -20.08 -22.42 5.57
CA GLU A 457 -19.57 -23.75 5.91
C GLU A 457 -19.28 -23.79 7.41
N ALA A 458 -19.79 -24.81 8.06
CA ALA A 458 -19.66 -25.00 9.49
C ALA A 458 -19.41 -26.48 9.82
N TRP A 459 -18.84 -26.72 10.99
CA TRP A 459 -18.56 -28.06 11.52
C TRP A 459 -19.01 -28.15 12.96
N LEU A 460 -19.43 -29.35 13.34
CA LEU A 460 -19.90 -29.63 14.68
C LEU A 460 -18.94 -30.56 15.41
N ARG A 461 -18.52 -30.17 16.61
CA ARG A 461 -17.89 -31.07 17.56
C ARG A 461 -18.90 -31.52 18.59
N ILE A 462 -18.99 -32.83 18.76
CA ILE A 462 -20.02 -33.49 19.54
C ILE A 462 -19.36 -34.27 20.67
N GLN A 463 -19.93 -34.18 21.86
CA GLN A 463 -19.56 -35.02 23.00
C GLN A 463 -20.79 -35.84 23.42
N GLY A 464 -20.77 -37.15 23.15
CA GLY A 464 -21.95 -38.00 23.29
C GLY A 464 -23.05 -37.60 22.30
N ASN A 465 -24.22 -37.20 22.78
CA ASN A 465 -25.34 -36.68 21.96
C ASN A 465 -25.54 -35.17 22.13
N GLU A 466 -24.53 -34.46 22.64
CA GLU A 466 -24.60 -33.04 22.95
C GLU A 466 -23.61 -32.24 22.12
N MET A 467 -24.04 -31.05 21.72
CA MET A 467 -23.22 -30.11 20.98
C MET A 467 -22.15 -29.54 21.91
N GLU A 468 -20.88 -29.80 21.60
CA GLU A 468 -19.76 -29.27 22.36
C GLU A 468 -19.33 -27.91 21.80
N ARG A 469 -19.10 -27.84 20.49
CA ARG A 469 -18.63 -26.63 19.78
C ARG A 469 -19.14 -26.57 18.34
N ILE A 470 -19.33 -25.35 17.86
CA ILE A 470 -19.64 -25.02 16.47
C ILE A 470 -18.43 -24.27 15.90
N PHE A 471 -17.86 -24.79 14.82
CA PHE A 471 -16.86 -24.08 14.05
C PHE A 471 -17.53 -23.47 12.82
N VAL A 472 -17.29 -22.20 12.55
CA VAL A 472 -17.87 -21.52 11.38
C VAL A 472 -16.76 -20.88 10.57
N ARG A 473 -16.68 -21.21 9.28
CA ARG A 473 -15.74 -20.58 8.36
C ARG A 473 -16.12 -19.11 8.16
N SER A 474 -15.18 -18.22 8.45
CA SER A 474 -15.37 -16.80 8.20
C SER A 474 -15.42 -16.52 6.69
N PRO A 475 -16.35 -15.68 6.19
CA PRO A 475 -16.47 -15.35 4.77
C PRO A 475 -15.24 -14.60 4.21
N ALA A 476 -14.42 -13.99 5.07
CA ALA A 476 -13.09 -13.50 4.71
C ALA A 476 -12.20 -13.31 5.96
N PRO A 477 -10.90 -13.05 5.78
CA PRO A 477 -10.03 -12.67 6.89
C PRO A 477 -10.54 -11.39 7.55
N LEU A 478 -10.97 -11.46 8.81
CA LEU A 478 -11.63 -10.37 9.55
C LEU A 478 -10.79 -9.09 9.58
N LEU A 479 -9.47 -9.26 9.66
CA LEU A 479 -8.50 -8.16 9.66
C LEU A 479 -8.46 -7.35 8.36
N LYS A 480 -8.99 -7.89 7.25
CA LYS A 480 -8.88 -7.32 5.90
C LYS A 480 -10.21 -6.86 5.31
N LEU A 481 -11.31 -6.96 6.06
CA LEU A 481 -12.67 -6.70 5.57
C LEU A 481 -12.96 -5.22 5.24
N TRP A 482 -12.08 -4.31 5.65
CA TRP A 482 -12.12 -2.89 5.31
C TRP A 482 -11.80 -2.58 3.85
N SER A 483 -11.09 -3.50 3.18
CA SER A 483 -10.57 -3.29 1.83
C SER A 483 -11.52 -3.87 0.77
N ASN A 484 -12.41 -3.03 0.22
CA ASN A 484 -13.20 -3.26 -1.01
C ASN A 484 -13.98 -4.60 -1.13
N LYS A 485 -14.24 -5.31 -0.02
CA LYS A 485 -14.95 -6.62 -0.01
C LYS A 485 -16.39 -6.48 0.49
N GLY A 486 -17.20 -5.66 -0.20
CA GLY A 486 -18.61 -5.41 0.13
C GLY A 486 -19.43 -6.62 0.54
N PRO A 487 -19.50 -7.67 -0.30
CA PRO A 487 -20.26 -8.87 0.02
C PRO A 487 -19.75 -9.58 1.27
N ALA A 488 -18.43 -9.58 1.51
CA ALA A 488 -17.87 -10.22 2.69
C ALA A 488 -18.15 -9.43 3.97
N SER A 489 -18.17 -8.10 3.92
CA SER A 489 -18.56 -7.23 5.04
C SER A 489 -20.01 -7.46 5.46
N VAL A 490 -20.90 -7.68 4.48
CA VAL A 490 -22.31 -8.00 4.75
C VAL A 490 -22.49 -9.41 5.33
N ARG A 491 -21.78 -10.39 4.77
CA ARG A 491 -21.76 -11.76 5.32
C ARG A 491 -21.21 -11.78 6.73
N ILE A 492 -20.22 -10.95 7.06
CA ILE A 492 -19.72 -10.93 8.43
C ILE A 492 -20.71 -10.32 9.42
N GLY A 493 -21.43 -9.27 9.02
CA GLY A 493 -22.46 -8.69 9.87
C GLY A 493 -23.57 -9.70 10.19
N THR A 494 -24.00 -10.46 9.19
CA THR A 494 -24.98 -11.55 9.36
C THR A 494 -24.43 -12.66 10.26
N LEU A 495 -23.16 -13.05 10.09
CA LEU A 495 -22.52 -14.03 10.97
C LEU A 495 -22.41 -13.54 12.42
N PHE A 496 -22.07 -12.26 12.64
CA PHE A 496 -21.98 -11.70 13.99
C PHE A 496 -23.35 -11.61 14.68
N ARG A 497 -24.44 -11.40 13.94
CA ARG A 497 -25.80 -11.53 14.48
C ARG A 497 -26.06 -12.94 14.98
N PHE A 498 -25.71 -13.95 14.18
CA PHE A 498 -25.82 -15.35 14.59
C PHE A 498 -24.96 -15.66 15.81
N VAL A 499 -23.68 -15.28 15.81
CA VAL A 499 -22.78 -15.47 16.96
C VAL A 499 -23.35 -14.81 18.21
N SER A 500 -23.79 -13.55 18.10
CA SER A 500 -24.40 -12.78 19.18
C SER A 500 -25.64 -13.49 19.76
N ALA A 501 -26.50 -14.02 18.90
CA ALA A 501 -27.68 -14.77 19.31
C ALA A 501 -27.31 -16.09 20.01
N ILE A 502 -26.37 -16.87 19.44
CA ILE A 502 -26.00 -18.18 19.97
C ILE A 502 -25.19 -18.07 21.27
N THR A 503 -24.34 -17.06 21.45
CA THR A 503 -23.53 -16.94 22.67
C THR A 503 -24.12 -15.97 23.70
N ASN A 504 -25.29 -15.38 23.41
CA ASN A 504 -25.89 -14.31 24.20
C ASN A 504 -24.90 -13.17 24.52
N THR A 505 -23.99 -12.89 23.58
CA THR A 505 -22.95 -11.85 23.70
C THR A 505 -23.34 -10.68 22.84
N ARG A 506 -23.36 -9.46 23.39
CA ARG A 506 -23.71 -8.27 22.62
C ARG A 506 -22.57 -7.88 21.68
N LEU A 507 -22.77 -8.03 20.38
CA LEU A 507 -21.83 -7.61 19.33
C LEU A 507 -22.47 -6.51 18.48
N SER A 508 -21.63 -5.60 17.97
CA SER A 508 -22.00 -4.65 16.93
C SER A 508 -21.90 -5.33 15.57
N THR A 509 -23.05 -5.46 14.88
CA THR A 509 -23.17 -6.34 13.70
C THR A 509 -23.14 -5.60 12.37
N THR A 510 -23.09 -4.27 12.38
CA THR A 510 -23.08 -3.44 11.17
C THR A 510 -21.75 -2.74 10.93
N PHE A 511 -20.82 -2.83 11.89
CA PHE A 511 -19.62 -2.02 11.89
C PHE A 511 -18.79 -2.13 10.59
N PHE A 512 -18.51 -3.34 10.10
CA PHE A 512 -17.75 -3.53 8.86
C PHE A 512 -18.50 -3.04 7.61
N GLU A 513 -19.84 -3.13 7.58
CA GLU A 513 -20.66 -2.59 6.50
C GLU A 513 -20.61 -1.07 6.49
N SER A 514 -20.76 -0.44 7.66
CA SER A 514 -20.71 1.01 7.84
C SER A 514 -19.33 1.57 7.51
N ALA A 515 -18.26 0.95 8.01
CA ALA A 515 -16.89 1.38 7.74
C ALA A 515 -16.54 1.31 6.25
N LEU A 516 -16.95 0.24 5.55
CA LEU A 516 -16.76 0.13 4.12
C LEU A 516 -17.59 1.17 3.34
N THR A 517 -18.83 1.41 3.75
CA THR A 517 -19.71 2.43 3.13
C THR A 517 -19.04 3.81 3.17
N VAL A 518 -18.56 4.22 4.34
CA VAL A 518 -17.82 5.47 4.52
C VAL A 518 -16.58 5.51 3.61
N ALA A 519 -15.77 4.45 3.62
CA ALA A 519 -14.56 4.37 2.79
C ALA A 519 -14.86 4.50 1.28
N LEU A 520 -15.92 3.83 0.79
CA LEU A 520 -16.33 3.87 -0.61
C LEU A 520 -16.89 5.24 -1.03
N ILE A 521 -17.56 5.94 -0.11
CA ILE A 521 -18.09 7.30 -0.36
C ILE A 521 -16.94 8.29 -0.42
N ILE A 522 -16.05 8.30 0.58
CA ILE A 522 -14.93 9.26 0.67
C ILE A 522 -13.96 9.08 -0.50
N ARG A 523 -13.46 7.86 -0.73
CA ARG A 523 -12.53 7.59 -1.83
C ARG A 523 -13.15 7.87 -3.19
N GLY A 524 -14.39 7.42 -3.39
CA GLY A 524 -15.09 7.63 -4.66
C GLY A 524 -15.31 9.11 -4.97
N TRP A 525 -15.58 9.94 -3.95
CA TRP A 525 -15.66 11.38 -4.11
C TRP A 525 -14.30 12.02 -4.38
N ASP A 526 -13.25 11.63 -3.64
CA ASP A 526 -11.90 12.16 -3.84
C ASP A 526 -11.41 11.91 -5.27
N ASP A 527 -11.53 10.68 -5.75
CA ASP A 527 -11.10 10.27 -7.08
C ASP A 527 -11.89 10.98 -8.19
N GLU A 528 -13.22 11.11 -8.05
CA GLU A 528 -14.05 11.84 -9.02
C GLU A 528 -13.70 13.33 -9.04
N ARG A 529 -13.51 13.94 -7.87
CA ARG A 529 -13.13 15.36 -7.73
C ARG A 529 -11.79 15.67 -8.36
N PHE A 530 -10.82 14.76 -8.22
CA PHE A 530 -9.49 14.87 -8.84
C PHE A 530 -9.43 14.34 -10.27
N LYS A 531 -10.58 14.01 -10.88
CA LYS A 531 -10.69 13.50 -12.26
C LYS A 531 -9.86 12.24 -12.52
N ARG A 532 -9.62 11.43 -11.47
CA ARG A 532 -8.96 10.11 -11.59
C ARG A 532 -9.91 9.06 -12.15
N ILE A 533 -11.21 9.25 -11.95
CA ILE A 533 -12.29 8.40 -12.46
C ILE A 533 -13.36 9.24 -13.16
N GLU A 534 -14.16 8.59 -14.02
CA GLU A 534 -15.34 9.22 -14.61
C GLU A 534 -16.47 9.38 -13.58
N PRO A 535 -17.33 10.40 -13.72
CA PRO A 535 -18.47 10.59 -12.82
C PRO A 535 -19.40 9.38 -12.75
N LEU A 536 -19.80 9.02 -11.52
CA LEU A 536 -20.71 7.91 -11.31
C LEU A 536 -22.10 8.23 -11.88
N GLN A 537 -22.56 7.40 -12.81
CA GLN A 537 -23.86 7.57 -13.45
C GLN A 537 -25.01 7.18 -12.48
N PRO A 538 -26.16 7.86 -12.55
CA PRO A 538 -27.25 7.73 -11.57
C PRO A 538 -28.19 6.55 -11.88
N GLU A 539 -27.64 5.34 -11.95
CA GLU A 539 -28.42 4.10 -12.04
C GLU A 539 -27.99 3.12 -10.94
N LEU A 540 -28.95 2.51 -10.25
CA LEU A 540 -28.69 1.61 -9.11
C LEU A 540 -27.84 0.40 -9.49
N GLU A 541 -27.91 -0.05 -10.74
CA GLU A 541 -27.09 -1.16 -11.25
C GLU A 541 -25.60 -0.81 -11.40
N LYS A 542 -25.27 0.47 -11.57
CA LYS A 542 -23.88 0.95 -11.71
C LYS A 542 -23.25 1.33 -10.37
N ILE A 543 -24.06 1.48 -9.32
CA ILE A 543 -23.60 1.75 -7.96
C ILE A 543 -23.00 0.47 -7.35
N ASN A 544 -21.92 0.61 -6.57
CA ASN A 544 -21.34 -0.52 -5.84
C ASN A 544 -22.41 -1.23 -5.00
N PRO A 545 -22.50 -2.59 -5.04
CA PRO A 545 -23.55 -3.32 -4.32
C PRO A 545 -23.67 -2.98 -2.83
N ALA A 546 -22.56 -2.70 -2.13
CA ALA A 546 -22.59 -2.32 -0.72
C ALA A 546 -23.24 -0.94 -0.51
N LEU A 547 -22.92 0.04 -1.38
CA LEU A 547 -23.54 1.36 -1.36
C LEU A 547 -25.02 1.29 -1.75
N ARG A 548 -25.38 0.43 -2.71
CA ARG A 548 -26.77 0.18 -3.09
C ARG A 548 -27.58 -0.37 -1.91
N ILE A 549 -27.06 -1.36 -1.18
CA ILE A 549 -27.74 -1.91 0.01
C ILE A 549 -27.94 -0.82 1.07
N TRP A 550 -26.92 0.00 1.32
CA TRP A 550 -27.01 1.14 2.23
C TRP A 550 -28.09 2.15 1.80
N LEU A 551 -28.14 2.50 0.52
CA LEU A 551 -29.15 3.37 -0.07
C LEU A 551 -30.58 2.79 0.04
N GLU A 552 -30.77 1.50 -0.28
CA GLU A 552 -32.06 0.82 -0.18
C GLU A 552 -32.59 0.84 1.28
N ARG A 553 -31.70 0.71 2.28
CA ARG A 553 -32.04 0.83 3.72
C ARG A 553 -32.46 2.24 4.13
N LEU A 554 -31.97 3.27 3.42
CA LEU A 554 -32.39 4.65 3.61
C LEU A 554 -33.65 5.02 2.81
N GLY A 555 -34.20 4.11 2.01
CA GLY A 555 -35.40 4.32 1.19
C GLY A 555 -35.14 4.55 -0.30
N PHE A 556 -33.88 4.64 -0.75
CA PHE A 556 -33.51 4.87 -2.15
C PHE A 556 -33.55 3.56 -2.96
N ARG A 557 -34.76 3.13 -3.34
CA ARG A 557 -35.02 1.85 -4.01
C ARG A 557 -35.15 1.92 -5.53
N GLU A 558 -35.31 3.12 -6.09
CA GLU A 558 -35.56 3.33 -7.52
C GLU A 558 -34.47 4.20 -8.15
N ASP A 559 -34.24 4.03 -9.46
CA ASP A 559 -33.29 4.85 -10.22
C ASP A 559 -33.66 6.35 -10.15
N ASP A 560 -34.95 6.67 -10.07
CA ASP A 560 -35.43 8.04 -9.89
C ASP A 560 -34.91 8.67 -8.58
N HIS A 561 -34.88 7.91 -7.48
CA HIS A 561 -34.42 8.42 -6.19
C HIS A 561 -32.94 8.82 -6.24
N VAL A 562 -32.09 8.04 -6.92
CA VAL A 562 -30.65 8.35 -7.06
C VAL A 562 -30.39 9.44 -8.11
N ARG A 563 -31.26 9.60 -9.11
CA ARG A 563 -31.22 10.77 -10.03
C ARG A 563 -31.56 12.06 -9.29
N ARG A 564 -32.64 12.08 -8.50
CA ARG A 564 -33.01 13.22 -7.64
C ARG A 564 -31.89 13.59 -6.66
N LEU A 565 -31.24 12.59 -6.06
CA LEU A 565 -30.07 12.81 -5.19
C LEU A 565 -28.91 13.49 -5.94
N THR A 566 -28.66 13.07 -7.19
CA THR A 566 -27.63 13.63 -8.06
C THR A 566 -27.93 15.08 -8.44
N GLU A 567 -29.18 15.38 -8.80
CA GLU A 567 -29.65 16.73 -9.14
C GLU A 567 -29.49 17.70 -7.95
N TYR A 568 -29.91 17.28 -6.75
CA TYR A 568 -29.74 18.10 -5.54
C TYR A 568 -28.28 18.31 -5.14
N ALA A 569 -27.39 17.42 -5.55
CA ALA A 569 -25.95 17.50 -5.32
C ALA A 569 -25.17 18.11 -6.50
N SER A 570 -25.79 19.03 -7.25
CA SER A 570 -25.13 19.76 -8.35
C SER A 570 -24.60 18.84 -9.48
N GLY A 571 -25.28 17.73 -9.73
CA GLY A 571 -24.98 16.81 -10.83
C GLY A 571 -23.94 15.72 -10.52
N SER A 572 -23.45 15.61 -9.28
CA SER A 572 -22.56 14.52 -8.86
C SER A 572 -23.26 13.59 -7.87
N LEU A 573 -23.43 12.32 -8.26
CA LEU A 573 -23.98 11.29 -7.38
C LEU A 573 -23.03 11.05 -6.19
N ARG A 574 -21.71 11.02 -6.40
CA ARG A 574 -20.72 10.82 -5.33
C ARG A 574 -20.76 11.94 -4.29
N LEU A 575 -20.92 13.18 -4.72
CA LEU A 575 -21.17 14.30 -3.80
C LEU A 575 -22.49 14.11 -3.05
N GLY A 576 -23.55 13.68 -3.73
CA GLY A 576 -24.84 13.37 -3.11
C GLY A 576 -24.73 12.33 -2.00
N LEU A 577 -24.00 11.25 -2.22
CA LEU A 577 -23.73 10.22 -1.20
C LEU A 577 -22.96 10.78 -0.01
N LEU A 578 -21.96 11.64 -0.25
CA LEU A 578 -21.19 12.30 0.82
C LEU A 578 -22.05 13.24 1.67
N VAL A 579 -22.94 14.00 1.03
CA VAL A 579 -23.88 14.88 1.74
C VAL A 579 -24.87 14.04 2.54
N LEU A 580 -25.44 12.99 1.94
CA LEU A 580 -26.37 12.07 2.60
C LEU A 580 -25.73 11.44 3.85
N MET A 581 -24.50 10.95 3.74
CA MET A 581 -23.71 10.39 4.86
C MET A 581 -23.57 11.39 6.01
N ASN A 582 -23.33 12.67 5.71
CA ASN A 582 -23.18 13.72 6.71
C ASN A 582 -24.49 14.11 7.42
N MET A 583 -25.65 13.75 6.86
CA MET A 583 -26.96 14.04 7.46
C MET A 583 -27.45 12.95 8.42
N LEU A 584 -26.83 11.77 8.41
CA LEU A 584 -27.26 10.66 9.26
C LEU A 584 -26.92 10.91 10.75
N PRO A 585 -27.78 10.44 11.68
CA PRO A 585 -27.58 10.62 13.11
C PRO A 585 -26.28 9.96 13.60
N ARG A 586 -25.55 10.66 14.48
CA ARG A 586 -24.33 10.16 15.15
C ARG A 586 -24.66 9.70 16.58
N LYS A 587 -23.96 8.68 17.10
CA LYS A 587 -24.13 8.18 18.47
C LYS A 587 -23.88 9.32 19.49
N ALA A 588 -24.72 9.42 20.52
CA ALA A 588 -24.61 10.46 21.55
C ALA A 588 -23.33 10.30 22.39
N ARG A 589 -22.74 11.44 22.79
CA ARG A 589 -21.49 11.57 23.54
C ARG A 589 -21.60 10.95 24.94
N GLY A 590 -20.65 10.08 25.30
CA GLY A 590 -20.56 9.46 26.63
C GLY A 590 -19.27 8.67 26.91
N GLU A 591 -18.59 8.17 25.88
CA GLU A 591 -17.23 7.62 26.00
C GLU A 591 -16.18 8.70 25.69
N PRO A 592 -14.95 8.62 26.27
CA PRO A 592 -13.89 9.58 25.96
C PRO A 592 -13.72 9.68 24.44
N ARG A 593 -13.73 10.90 23.91
CA ARG A 593 -13.47 11.13 22.48
C ARG A 593 -12.12 10.53 22.15
N LYS A 594 -12.14 9.47 21.35
CA LYS A 594 -10.94 8.80 20.85
C LYS A 594 -10.39 9.47 19.58
N ILE A 595 -10.72 10.75 19.32
CA ILE A 595 -10.28 11.51 18.14
C ILE A 595 -9.94 12.97 18.51
N PRO A 596 -8.75 13.48 18.12
CA PRO A 596 -8.47 14.90 17.98
C PRO A 596 -9.28 15.51 16.83
N GLN A 597 -9.72 16.77 16.93
CA GLN A 597 -10.42 17.41 15.81
C GLN A 597 -9.50 17.51 14.59
N SER A 598 -10.03 17.25 13.38
CA SER A 598 -9.36 17.62 12.13
C SER A 598 -8.73 19.02 12.24
N LYS A 599 -7.42 19.11 11.98
CA LYS A 599 -6.65 20.36 12.07
C LYS A 599 -7.19 21.43 11.10
N GLU A 600 -7.92 21.02 10.06
CA GLU A 600 -8.55 21.90 9.07
C GLU A 600 -10.07 21.73 8.99
N LYS A 601 -10.81 22.63 9.64
CA LYS A 601 -12.26 22.73 9.44
C LYS A 601 -12.58 23.55 8.20
N ARG A 602 -12.84 22.89 7.08
CA ARG A 602 -13.28 23.55 5.83
C ARG A 602 -14.78 23.82 5.86
N ARG A 603 -15.17 25.06 6.19
CA ARG A 603 -16.57 25.52 6.12
C ARG A 603 -16.94 25.88 4.67
N GLY A 604 -18.16 25.55 4.25
CA GLY A 604 -18.73 26.02 2.97
C GLY A 604 -18.44 25.17 1.73
N VAL A 605 -17.90 23.95 1.86
CA VAL A 605 -17.66 23.05 0.70
C VAL A 605 -18.95 22.56 0.06
N VAL A 606 -20.01 22.39 0.86
CA VAL A 606 -21.36 22.02 0.41
C VAL A 606 -22.29 23.16 0.79
N SER A 607 -23.10 23.64 -0.16
CA SER A 607 -24.06 24.71 0.09
C SER A 607 -25.13 24.26 1.11
N GLU A 608 -25.60 25.18 1.96
CA GLU A 608 -26.69 24.87 2.90
C GLU A 608 -27.97 24.46 2.15
N GLN A 609 -28.22 25.03 0.97
CA GLN A 609 -29.33 24.63 0.10
C GLN A 609 -29.24 23.17 -0.31
N THR A 610 -28.06 22.70 -0.73
CA THR A 610 -27.81 21.29 -1.07
C THR A 610 -28.09 20.39 0.13
N LYS A 611 -27.64 20.76 1.33
CA LYS A 611 -27.91 19.98 2.56
C LYS A 611 -29.39 19.90 2.88
N MET A 612 -30.12 21.01 2.76
CA MET A 612 -31.57 21.05 2.99
C MET A 612 -32.34 20.22 1.97
N ASN A 613 -32.01 20.32 0.68
CA ASN A 613 -32.66 19.54 -0.37
C ASN A 613 -32.45 18.03 -0.18
N VAL A 614 -31.21 17.60 0.13
CA VAL A 614 -30.91 16.19 0.40
C VAL A 614 -31.62 15.69 1.65
N ARG A 615 -31.71 16.50 2.71
CA ARG A 615 -32.46 16.15 3.93
C ARG A 615 -33.95 15.97 3.65
N SER A 616 -34.56 16.91 2.92
CA SER A 616 -35.97 16.82 2.55
C SER A 616 -36.27 15.56 1.73
N LEU A 617 -35.36 15.18 0.82
CA LEU A 617 -35.48 13.94 0.05
C LEU A 617 -35.40 12.70 0.95
N LEU A 618 -34.49 12.69 1.93
CA LEU A 618 -34.39 11.59 2.88
C LEU A 618 -35.67 11.46 3.73
N GLU A 619 -36.19 12.56 4.24
CA GLU A 619 -37.43 12.60 5.04
C GLU A 619 -38.65 12.13 4.22
N GLU A 620 -38.78 12.59 2.96
CA GLU A 620 -39.82 12.15 2.02
C GLU A 620 -39.81 10.64 1.82
N LEU A 621 -38.64 10.07 1.52
CA LEU A 621 -38.48 8.64 1.27
C LEU A 621 -38.67 7.78 2.53
N GLN A 622 -38.49 8.37 3.72
CA GLN A 622 -38.73 7.69 4.99
C GLN A 622 -40.21 7.73 5.42
N GLN A 623 -40.95 8.78 5.07
CA GLN A 623 -42.37 8.93 5.41
C GLN A 623 -43.31 8.05 4.56
N GLY A 624 -42.91 7.68 3.33
CA GLY A 624 -43.72 6.84 2.44
C GLY A 624 -43.76 5.33 2.77
N ASN A 625 -43.04 4.86 3.81
CA ASN A 625 -42.99 3.44 4.20
C ASN A 625 -44.06 3.09 5.24
N ASP A 626 -45.30 2.88 4.78
CA ASP A 626 -46.47 2.54 5.60
C ASP A 626 -46.56 1.03 5.96
N MET A 627 -45.43 0.44 6.37
CA MET A 627 -45.39 -0.88 7.03
C MET A 627 -45.00 -0.64 8.48
N LYS A 628 -45.97 -0.74 9.39
CA LYS A 628 -45.83 -0.59 10.85
C LYS A 628 -44.39 -0.80 11.36
N LEU A 629 -43.69 0.31 11.60
CA LEU A 629 -42.52 0.42 12.46
C LEU A 629 -42.94 0.22 13.93
N SER A 630 -43.55 -0.92 14.26
CA SER A 630 -43.72 -1.35 15.65
C SER A 630 -42.60 -2.34 15.99
N ASP A 631 -41.79 -1.96 16.97
CA ASP A 631 -40.78 -2.74 17.72
C ASP A 631 -39.36 -2.97 17.15
N ASN A 632 -39.10 -2.79 15.86
CA ASN A 632 -37.75 -3.08 15.30
C ASN A 632 -36.77 -1.89 15.22
N LEU A 633 -37.17 -0.65 15.53
CA LEU A 633 -36.25 0.50 15.52
C LEU A 633 -35.51 0.74 16.85
N SER A 634 -35.60 -0.19 17.81
CA SER A 634 -34.87 -0.11 19.08
C SER A 634 -33.36 -0.35 18.94
N SER A 635 -32.87 -0.92 17.84
CA SER A 635 -31.44 -0.98 17.55
C SER A 635 -30.99 0.25 16.77
N THR A 636 -30.60 1.30 17.50
CA THR A 636 -29.88 2.49 17.02
C THR A 636 -28.54 2.19 16.29
N GLU A 637 -28.22 0.94 15.97
CA GLU A 637 -26.96 0.53 15.34
C GLU A 637 -26.97 0.58 13.80
N ASP A 638 -28.15 0.61 13.16
CA ASP A 638 -28.26 0.47 11.69
C ASP A 638 -28.09 1.77 10.90
N THR A 639 -28.40 2.90 11.51
CA THR A 639 -28.25 4.23 10.89
C THR A 639 -27.01 4.98 11.40
N THR A 640 -26.31 4.41 12.38
CA THR A 640 -25.24 5.11 13.08
C THR A 640 -23.89 4.74 12.49
N LEU A 641 -23.26 5.70 11.84
CA LEU A 641 -21.95 5.52 11.23
C LEU A 641 -20.82 5.71 12.27
N PRO A 642 -19.70 4.98 12.15
CA PRO A 642 -18.48 5.26 12.91
C PRO A 642 -17.91 6.64 12.53
N GLU A 643 -17.11 7.24 13.42
CA GLU A 643 -16.53 8.58 13.19
C GLU A 643 -15.52 8.59 12.01
N GLU A 644 -15.62 9.62 11.16
CA GLU A 644 -14.92 9.79 9.87
C GLU A 644 -13.39 9.79 9.98
N ASP A 645 -12.83 10.43 11.02
CA ASP A 645 -11.39 10.58 11.22
C ASP A 645 -10.72 9.25 11.66
N MET A 646 -11.42 8.39 12.44
CA MET A 646 -10.94 7.05 12.82
C MET A 646 -10.82 6.10 11.63
N ILE A 647 -11.72 6.26 10.64
CA ILE A 647 -11.69 5.48 9.41
C ILE A 647 -10.60 6.02 8.47
N THR A 648 -10.36 7.33 8.46
CA THR A 648 -9.31 7.96 7.63
C THR A 648 -7.90 7.53 8.07
N GLU A 649 -7.61 7.54 9.38
CA GLU A 649 -6.36 7.02 9.95
C GLU A 649 -6.19 5.51 9.65
N ALA A 650 -7.24 4.70 9.80
CA ALA A 650 -7.20 3.28 9.43
C ALA A 650 -7.16 3.01 7.91
N ILE A 651 -7.63 3.94 7.07
CA ILE A 651 -7.55 3.90 5.61
C ILE A 651 -6.12 4.21 5.15
N GLU A 652 -5.47 5.19 5.76
CA GLU A 652 -4.06 5.53 5.53
C GLU A 652 -3.15 4.36 5.92
N HIS A 653 -3.47 3.65 7.01
CA HIS A 653 -2.72 2.47 7.45
C HIS A 653 -3.14 1.14 6.76
N GLY A 654 -4.36 1.04 6.23
CA GLY A 654 -4.93 -0.20 5.65
C GLY A 654 -4.99 -0.25 4.11
N SER A 655 -4.86 0.90 3.45
CA SER A 655 -4.68 1.00 2.00
C SER A 655 -3.19 1.15 1.73
N VAL A 656 -2.58 0.12 1.14
CA VAL A 656 -1.21 0.22 0.63
C VAL A 656 -1.24 1.16 -0.58
N ASN A 657 -1.12 2.45 -0.29
CA ASN A 657 -0.53 3.57 -1.03
C ASN A 657 -0.95 4.85 -0.30
N THR A 658 -0.09 5.36 0.61
CA THR A 658 0.44 6.75 0.72
C THR A 658 0.80 7.13 2.16
N THR A 659 2.10 7.35 2.36
CA THR A 659 2.73 8.34 3.26
C THR A 659 2.34 8.37 4.74
N ASP A 660 3.11 7.66 5.58
CA ASP A 660 3.34 8.10 6.95
C ASP A 660 4.35 9.27 6.90
N PHE A 661 3.84 10.50 7.00
CA PHE A 661 4.63 11.67 7.35
C PHE A 661 4.43 11.95 8.84
N ASP A 662 5.53 12.14 9.55
CA ASP A 662 5.54 12.70 10.90
C ASP A 662 4.86 14.09 10.87
N PRO A 663 3.73 14.30 11.58
CA PRO A 663 2.83 15.42 11.31
C PRO A 663 3.23 16.74 11.96
N GLU A 664 4.43 16.86 12.53
CA GLU A 664 4.82 18.10 13.22
C GLU A 664 5.43 19.16 12.29
N ASN A 665 6.10 18.81 11.17
CA ASN A 665 6.80 19.83 10.36
C ASN A 665 6.47 19.92 8.85
N GLY A 666 5.70 18.97 8.27
CA GLY A 666 5.45 18.94 6.81
C GLY A 666 4.14 19.55 6.30
N SER A 667 3.12 19.68 7.17
CA SER A 667 1.74 19.99 6.74
C SER A 667 1.52 21.44 6.28
N VAL A 668 2.39 22.37 6.64
CA VAL A 668 2.18 23.81 6.39
C VAL A 668 2.53 24.21 4.95
N MET A 669 3.32 23.40 4.22
CA MET A 669 3.71 23.70 2.83
C MET A 669 2.77 23.13 1.77
N ILE A 670 2.13 21.99 2.02
CA ILE A 670 1.30 21.30 1.01
C ILE A 670 -0.01 22.06 0.73
N GLU A 671 -0.57 22.74 1.73
CA GLU A 671 -1.84 23.47 1.59
C GLU A 671 -1.73 24.76 0.77
N LYS A 672 -0.52 25.34 0.65
CA LYS A 672 -0.29 26.53 -0.20
C LYS A 672 -0.19 26.16 -1.69
N SER A 673 0.32 24.97 -2.01
CA SER A 673 0.54 24.55 -3.41
C SER A 673 -0.72 24.04 -4.11
N LEU A 674 -1.70 23.48 -3.38
CA LEU A 674 -2.94 22.92 -3.95
C LEU A 674 -4.05 23.95 -4.19
N LYS A 675 -3.95 25.17 -3.63
CA LYS A 675 -4.97 26.24 -3.80
C LYS A 675 -4.73 27.19 -4.96
N ARG A 676 -3.64 27.03 -5.73
CA ARG A 676 -3.33 27.93 -6.86
C ARG A 676 -3.42 27.20 -8.19
N THR A 677 -4.60 27.27 -8.81
CA THR A 677 -4.74 27.13 -10.26
C THR A 677 -4.10 28.33 -10.94
N HIS A 678 -2.77 28.35 -11.02
CA HIS A 678 -2.06 29.23 -11.93
C HIS A 678 -1.47 28.39 -13.07
N LYS A 679 -1.70 28.82 -14.30
CA LYS A 679 -0.93 28.39 -15.48
C LYS A 679 0.55 28.51 -15.12
N THR A 680 1.23 27.39 -14.87
CA THR A 680 2.67 27.36 -14.64
C THR A 680 3.36 27.96 -15.86
N SER A 681 4.15 29.01 -15.63
CA SER A 681 4.86 29.68 -16.72
C SER A 681 5.99 28.76 -17.24
N GLU A 682 6.37 28.92 -18.50
CA GLU A 682 7.51 28.25 -19.14
C GLU A 682 8.81 28.39 -18.29
N VAL A 683 8.89 29.45 -17.48
CA VAL A 683 10.01 29.78 -16.58
C VAL A 683 10.02 28.88 -15.33
N SER A 684 8.86 28.55 -14.77
CA SER A 684 8.74 27.68 -13.58
C SER A 684 9.08 26.22 -13.90
N GLN A 685 8.71 25.73 -15.10
CA GLN A 685 9.05 24.37 -15.56
C GLN A 685 10.57 24.20 -15.79
N MET A 686 11.26 25.22 -16.32
CA MET A 686 12.73 25.19 -16.51
C MET A 686 13.51 25.15 -15.19
N ALA A 687 13.00 25.80 -14.14
CA ALA A 687 13.63 25.81 -12.81
C ALA A 687 13.49 24.47 -12.10
N TYR A 688 12.31 23.82 -12.23
CA TYR A 688 12.03 22.52 -11.64
C TYR A 688 12.86 21.39 -12.27
N GLY A 689 12.93 21.32 -13.61
CA GLY A 689 13.66 20.24 -14.29
C GLY A 689 15.17 20.22 -13.97
N ARG A 690 15.81 21.39 -13.97
CA ARG A 690 17.27 21.50 -13.78
C ARG A 690 17.72 21.16 -12.35
N THR A 691 16.81 21.21 -11.38
CA THR A 691 17.10 21.01 -9.95
C THR A 691 17.05 19.51 -9.58
N LEU A 692 16.17 18.74 -10.23
CA LEU A 692 16.01 17.30 -9.97
C LEU A 692 17.26 16.48 -10.30
N LYS A 693 17.94 16.79 -11.41
CA LYS A 693 19.19 16.11 -11.82
C LYS A 693 20.29 16.21 -10.75
N LEU A 694 20.45 17.38 -10.13
CA LEU A 694 21.43 17.59 -9.06
C LEU A 694 21.09 16.77 -7.82
N LEU A 695 19.82 16.70 -7.45
CA LEU A 695 19.39 16.07 -6.21
C LEU A 695 19.54 14.54 -6.23
N ILE A 696 19.23 13.93 -7.36
CA ILE A 696 19.42 12.49 -7.57
C ILE A 696 20.92 12.19 -7.76
N GLY A 697 21.63 13.12 -8.42
CA GLY A 697 23.08 13.11 -8.59
C GLY A 697 23.51 12.57 -9.96
N TYR A 698 24.63 13.09 -10.47
CA TYR A 698 25.12 12.75 -11.80
C TYR A 698 26.63 12.97 -11.93
N ASN A 699 27.23 12.35 -12.95
CA ASN A 699 28.64 12.49 -13.25
C ASN A 699 28.94 13.83 -13.94
N LEU A 700 29.86 14.60 -13.39
CA LEU A 700 30.26 15.90 -13.88
C LEU A 700 31.78 15.99 -14.02
N LYS A 701 32.23 16.67 -15.09
CA LYS A 701 33.65 16.93 -15.28
C LYS A 701 34.13 18.04 -14.35
N GLY A 702 35.17 17.75 -13.56
CA GLY A 702 35.84 18.73 -12.71
C GLY A 702 37.01 19.38 -13.44
N HIS A 703 37.17 20.70 -13.34
CA HIS A 703 38.37 21.37 -13.82
C HIS A 703 39.40 21.45 -12.70
N GLU A 704 40.51 20.73 -12.85
CA GLU A 704 41.58 20.68 -11.86
C GLU A 704 42.38 22.00 -11.82
N SER A 705 42.71 22.44 -10.61
CA SER A 705 43.73 23.45 -10.34
C SER A 705 44.66 22.88 -9.27
N ARG A 706 45.90 22.55 -9.65
CA ARG A 706 46.86 21.88 -8.78
C ARG A 706 47.62 22.89 -7.91
N LYS A 707 47.77 22.59 -6.61
CA LYS A 707 48.62 23.34 -5.68
C LYS A 707 49.25 22.36 -4.66
N GLY A 708 50.39 21.77 -5.00
CA GLY A 708 51.06 20.73 -4.18
C GLY A 708 50.52 19.32 -4.41
N GLU A 709 50.49 18.48 -3.37
CA GLU A 709 50.02 17.07 -3.39
C GLU A 709 48.49 16.90 -3.41
N VAL A 710 47.74 18.01 -3.30
CA VAL A 710 46.29 18.03 -3.29
C VAL A 710 45.76 18.94 -4.40
N SER A 711 44.67 18.52 -5.03
CA SER A 711 44.03 19.25 -6.11
C SER A 711 42.74 19.92 -5.66
N THR A 712 42.50 21.13 -6.16
CA THR A 712 41.20 21.79 -6.06
C THR A 712 40.48 21.60 -7.39
N TYR A 713 39.26 21.06 -7.36
CA TYR A 713 38.44 20.92 -8.55
C TYR A 713 37.34 21.95 -8.55
N GLN A 714 37.19 22.61 -9.69
CA GLN A 714 36.10 23.54 -9.94
C GLN A 714 35.02 22.84 -10.76
N PHE A 715 33.78 22.94 -10.28
CA PHE A 715 32.60 22.41 -10.92
C PHE A 715 31.68 23.56 -11.31
N ASN A 716 31.16 23.50 -12.53
CA ASN A 716 30.16 24.44 -13.01
C ASN A 716 28.85 23.67 -13.14
N VAL A 717 27.91 23.98 -12.26
CA VAL A 717 26.59 23.39 -12.25
C VAL A 717 25.57 24.48 -12.43
N GLN A 718 24.85 24.45 -13.55
CA GLN A 718 23.97 25.53 -13.99
C GLN A 718 24.72 26.87 -14.08
N HIS A 719 24.37 27.85 -13.24
CA HIS A 719 24.99 29.18 -13.13
C HIS A 719 25.86 29.30 -11.87
N VAL A 720 26.12 28.18 -11.18
CA VAL A 720 26.87 28.13 -9.93
C VAL A 720 28.23 27.51 -10.20
N THR A 721 29.28 28.19 -9.75
CA THR A 721 30.63 27.63 -9.70
C THR A 721 30.95 27.30 -8.25
N PHE A 722 31.23 26.03 -7.97
CA PHE A 722 31.71 25.62 -6.65
C PHE A 722 33.02 24.85 -6.75
N ARG A 723 33.73 24.73 -5.62
CA ARG A 723 35.04 24.11 -5.55
C ARG A 723 35.07 23.06 -4.46
N ILE A 724 35.74 21.94 -4.76
CA ILE A 724 36.14 20.94 -3.79
C ILE A 724 37.64 21.05 -3.58
N HIS A 725 38.04 21.21 -2.33
CA HIS A 725 39.44 21.26 -1.93
C HIS A 725 39.90 19.87 -1.48
N LYS A 726 41.18 19.55 -1.68
CA LYS A 726 41.81 18.31 -1.19
C LYS A 726 41.24 17.02 -1.78
N ALA A 727 40.81 17.03 -3.04
CA ALA A 727 40.43 15.81 -3.74
C ALA A 727 41.66 15.13 -4.39
N PRO A 728 41.61 13.80 -4.62
CA PRO A 728 42.67 13.07 -5.31
C PRO A 728 43.01 13.69 -6.69
N PRO A 729 44.30 13.84 -7.05
CA PRO A 729 44.71 14.41 -8.32
C PRO A 729 44.42 13.47 -9.51
N ASN A 730 44.44 14.01 -10.74
CA ASN A 730 44.30 13.26 -12.00
C ASN A 730 42.92 12.61 -12.26
N HIS A 731 41.86 13.04 -11.58
CA HIS A 731 40.49 12.58 -11.86
C HIS A 731 39.74 13.62 -12.69
N THR A 732 39.07 13.18 -13.75
CA THR A 732 38.36 14.08 -14.66
C THR A 732 36.86 14.14 -14.41
N THR A 733 36.28 13.10 -13.81
CA THR A 733 34.83 12.93 -13.65
C THR A 733 34.50 12.58 -12.21
N PHE A 734 33.51 13.26 -11.66
CA PHE A 734 33.07 13.11 -10.26
C PHE A 734 31.56 12.94 -10.20
N PHE A 735 31.06 12.15 -9.27
CA PHE A 735 29.64 12.07 -9.00
C PHE A 735 29.25 13.25 -8.10
N VAL A 736 28.35 14.10 -8.56
CA VAL A 736 27.90 15.30 -7.85
C VAL A 736 26.44 15.12 -7.44
N LYS A 737 26.13 15.37 -6.17
CA LYS A 737 24.78 15.30 -5.59
C LYS A 737 24.50 16.52 -4.71
N ALA A 738 23.29 17.05 -4.81
CA ALA A 738 22.76 18.02 -3.86
C ALA A 738 22.09 17.28 -2.69
N GLU A 739 22.40 17.68 -1.46
CA GLU A 739 21.83 17.12 -0.23
C GLU A 739 21.09 18.21 0.54
N VAL A 740 19.93 17.86 1.11
CA VAL A 740 19.08 18.79 1.86
C VAL A 740 18.62 18.13 3.16
N ALA A 741 18.96 18.76 4.28
CA ALA A 741 18.52 18.33 5.60
C ALA A 741 17.02 18.63 5.82
N PRO A 742 16.33 17.90 6.73
CA PRO A 742 14.95 18.17 7.13
C PRO A 742 14.69 19.62 7.59
N VAL A 743 13.42 20.02 7.60
CA VAL A 743 13.00 21.31 8.16
C VAL A 743 13.38 21.35 9.64
N ASP A 744 13.99 22.46 10.08
CA ASP A 744 14.56 22.69 11.42
C ASP A 744 15.90 22.02 11.75
N GLU A 745 16.45 21.24 10.82
CA GLU A 745 17.81 20.71 10.95
C GLU A 745 18.83 21.55 10.17
N LYS A 746 20.11 21.43 10.54
CA LYS A 746 21.23 22.02 9.80
C LYS A 746 22.05 20.92 9.19
N HIS A 747 22.39 21.06 7.90
CA HIS A 747 23.28 20.11 7.25
C HIS A 747 24.68 20.21 7.85
N SER A 748 25.29 19.10 8.24
CA SER A 748 26.64 19.07 8.85
C SER A 748 27.66 19.79 7.98
N ASP A 749 27.58 19.56 6.67
CA ASP A 749 28.49 20.08 5.65
C ASP A 749 27.81 21.10 4.71
N PHE A 750 27.02 22.02 5.27
CA PHE A 750 26.30 23.03 4.49
C PHE A 750 27.21 23.90 3.61
N TYR A 751 26.74 24.19 2.39
CA TYR A 751 27.50 24.88 1.35
C TYR A 751 27.79 26.34 1.69
N ALA A 752 26.78 27.07 2.16
CA ALA A 752 26.87 28.49 2.44
C ALA A 752 27.33 28.76 3.88
N THR A 753 28.65 28.76 4.13
CA THR A 753 29.21 28.75 5.50
C THR A 753 28.96 30.01 6.34
N LYS A 754 28.53 31.10 5.71
CA LYS A 754 28.13 32.37 6.37
C LYS A 754 26.61 32.61 6.37
N ALA A 755 25.79 31.62 6.02
CA ALA A 755 24.34 31.70 6.14
C ALA A 755 23.92 31.89 7.61
N ARG A 756 22.84 32.65 7.84
CA ARG A 756 22.24 32.86 9.17
C ARG A 756 21.41 31.64 9.56
N ASP A 757 21.14 31.44 10.85
CA ASP A 757 20.27 30.33 11.27
C ASP A 757 18.83 30.45 10.76
N SER A 758 18.42 31.65 10.33
CA SER A 758 17.13 31.89 9.65
C SER A 758 17.17 31.69 8.13
N ASP A 759 18.35 31.44 7.54
CA ASP A 759 18.48 31.17 6.12
C ASP A 759 18.16 29.69 5.83
N PRO A 760 17.23 29.37 4.92
CA PRO A 760 16.94 27.99 4.56
C PRO A 760 18.16 27.27 3.97
N GLY A 761 19.10 28.01 3.37
CA GLY A 761 20.33 27.48 2.78
C GLY A 761 21.30 26.81 3.77
N ILE A 762 21.11 26.92 5.10
CA ILE A 762 21.89 26.14 6.09
C ILE A 762 21.61 24.63 6.00
N ARG A 763 20.51 24.24 5.35
CA ARG A 763 20.13 22.84 5.12
C ARG A 763 20.75 22.25 3.86
N PHE A 764 21.41 23.06 3.04
CA PHE A 764 21.83 22.66 1.71
C PHE A 764 23.33 22.35 1.63
N GLY A 765 23.68 21.19 1.07
CA GLY A 765 25.05 20.75 0.83
C GLY A 765 25.28 20.30 -0.63
N PHE A 766 26.51 20.49 -1.12
CA PHE A 766 26.97 19.89 -2.38
C PHE A 766 27.97 18.78 -2.06
N ARG A 767 27.55 17.53 -2.28
CA ARG A 767 28.40 16.35 -2.12
C ARG A 767 29.02 15.98 -3.45
N VAL A 768 30.31 15.67 -3.42
CA VAL A 768 31.09 15.21 -4.55
C VAL A 768 31.81 13.93 -4.16
N SER A 769 31.59 12.85 -4.89
CA SER A 769 32.23 11.56 -4.64
C SER A 769 32.95 11.00 -5.87
N LEU A 770 33.98 10.20 -5.62
CA LEU A 770 34.59 9.32 -6.62
C LEU A 770 34.24 7.88 -6.28
N ARG A 771 33.82 7.15 -7.31
CA ARG A 771 33.40 5.75 -7.23
C ARG A 771 34.39 4.89 -8.01
N ASP A 772 34.69 3.71 -7.48
CA ASP A 772 35.49 2.71 -8.18
C ASP A 772 34.66 1.98 -9.26
N GLU A 773 35.28 1.04 -9.98
CA GLU A 773 34.61 0.23 -11.01
C GLU A 773 33.47 -0.64 -10.47
N LYS A 774 33.41 -0.85 -9.15
CA LYS A 774 32.35 -1.60 -8.46
C LYS A 774 31.25 -0.69 -7.91
N GLY A 775 31.35 0.63 -8.11
CA GLY A 775 30.41 1.63 -7.63
C GLY A 775 30.61 2.02 -6.16
N GLN A 776 31.68 1.55 -5.51
CA GLN A 776 31.98 1.87 -4.12
C GLN A 776 32.68 3.23 -4.04
N GLU A 777 32.22 4.09 -3.13
CA GLU A 777 32.80 5.42 -2.93
C GLU A 777 34.14 5.32 -2.18
N PHE A 778 35.23 5.78 -2.79
CA PHE A 778 36.56 5.83 -2.17
C PHE A 778 37.00 7.26 -1.82
N PHE A 779 36.27 8.27 -2.30
CA PHE A 779 36.43 9.67 -1.90
C PHE A 779 35.05 10.32 -1.81
N VAL A 780 34.83 11.11 -0.76
CA VAL A 780 33.67 11.97 -0.57
C VAL A 780 34.15 13.32 -0.05
N GLY A 781 33.72 14.40 -0.69
CA GLY A 781 34.02 15.76 -0.26
C GLY A 781 32.81 16.67 -0.43
N HIS A 782 32.75 17.72 0.39
CA HIS A 782 31.68 18.71 0.35
C HIS A 782 32.20 20.08 -0.10
N ALA A 783 31.39 20.80 -0.86
CA ALA A 783 31.74 22.14 -1.29
C ALA A 783 31.36 23.14 -0.20
N HIS A 784 32.22 24.15 0.01
CA HIS A 784 31.97 25.23 0.95
C HIS A 784 32.27 26.59 0.31
N SER A 785 31.44 27.59 0.61
CA SER A 785 31.62 28.96 0.15
C SER A 785 31.12 29.95 1.19
N SER A 786 31.95 30.94 1.50
CA SER A 786 31.63 32.02 2.44
C SER A 786 31.10 33.29 1.74
N THR A 787 30.85 33.20 0.43
CA THR A 787 30.41 34.34 -0.38
C THR A 787 28.93 34.65 -0.17
N TRP A 788 28.56 35.91 -0.35
CA TRP A 788 27.16 36.32 -0.28
C TRP A 788 26.28 35.64 -1.33
N GLN A 789 26.86 35.43 -2.50
CA GLN A 789 26.21 34.75 -3.61
C GLN A 789 25.87 33.30 -3.25
N ALA A 790 26.78 32.59 -2.58
CA ALA A 790 26.52 31.21 -2.16
C ALA A 790 25.33 31.11 -1.20
N ILE A 791 25.15 32.09 -0.31
CA ILE A 791 23.97 32.16 0.57
C ILE A 791 22.71 32.34 -0.27
N ALA A 792 22.72 33.30 -1.20
CA ALA A 792 21.55 33.58 -2.01
C ALA A 792 21.14 32.40 -2.92
N ILE A 793 22.14 31.71 -3.47
CA ILE A 793 21.96 30.50 -4.28
C ILE A 793 21.42 29.36 -3.43
N ALA A 794 22.04 29.06 -2.27
CA ALA A 794 21.61 28.00 -1.38
C ALA A 794 20.16 28.21 -0.91
N ASN A 795 19.81 29.43 -0.52
CA ASN A 795 18.46 29.78 -0.10
C ASN A 795 17.43 29.53 -1.20
N SER A 796 17.71 29.98 -2.42
CA SER A 796 16.78 29.87 -3.55
C SER A 796 16.63 28.42 -4.01
N PHE A 797 17.71 27.64 -3.87
CA PHE A 797 17.67 26.21 -4.13
C PHE A 797 16.71 25.52 -3.17
N VAL A 798 16.85 25.77 -1.85
CA VAL A 798 15.94 25.19 -0.84
C VAL A 798 14.51 25.66 -1.02
N ASP A 799 14.27 26.97 -1.22
CA ASP A 799 12.92 27.52 -1.46
C ASP A 799 12.28 26.85 -2.71
N GLY A 800 13.04 26.68 -3.81
CA GLY A 800 12.55 26.03 -5.02
C GLY A 800 12.26 24.53 -4.85
N LEU A 801 13.02 23.85 -4.00
CA LEU A 801 12.73 22.46 -3.62
C LEU A 801 11.47 22.36 -2.77
N GLU A 802 11.21 23.34 -1.94
CA GLU A 802 10.01 23.40 -1.10
C GLU A 802 8.74 23.75 -1.88
N GLY A 803 8.87 23.93 -3.20
CA GLY A 803 7.76 24.12 -4.12
C GLY A 803 7.42 25.59 -4.39
N ASP A 804 8.25 26.53 -3.91
CA ASP A 804 8.05 27.95 -4.19
C ASP A 804 8.29 28.25 -5.67
N THR A 805 7.40 29.06 -6.25
CA THR A 805 7.55 29.55 -7.62
C THR A 805 8.65 30.61 -7.73
N LEU A 806 9.20 30.84 -8.92
CA LEU A 806 10.20 31.90 -9.11
C LEU A 806 9.63 33.27 -8.76
N GLU A 807 8.34 33.50 -9.00
CA GLU A 807 7.60 34.70 -8.62
C GLU A 807 7.57 34.89 -7.09
N GLU A 808 7.50 33.82 -6.31
CA GLU A 808 7.56 33.89 -4.84
C GLU A 808 8.99 34.04 -4.33
N ILE A 809 9.93 33.29 -4.91
CA ILE A 809 11.35 33.36 -4.57
C ILE A 809 11.87 34.78 -4.84
N CYS A 810 11.42 35.42 -5.92
CA CYS A 810 11.92 36.74 -6.32
C CYS A 810 11.53 37.83 -5.35
N GLN A 811 10.52 37.63 -4.50
CA GLN A 811 10.05 38.60 -3.51
C GLN A 811 10.83 38.52 -2.20
N ARG A 812 11.61 37.45 -1.98
CA ARG A 812 12.34 37.21 -0.74
C ARG A 812 13.76 37.79 -0.80
N ARG A 813 14.23 38.35 0.32
CA ARG A 813 15.62 38.85 0.47
C ARG A 813 16.60 37.69 0.44
N ARG A 814 17.83 37.90 -0.01
CA ARG A 814 18.90 36.89 -0.06
C ARG A 814 18.51 35.68 -0.93
N ARG A 815 17.77 35.91 -2.02
CA ARG A 815 17.42 34.88 -3.02
C ARG A 815 17.97 35.30 -4.38
N PHE A 816 18.60 34.35 -5.06
CA PHE A 816 19.15 34.44 -6.39
C PHE A 816 18.25 33.77 -7.41
N ILE A 817 17.97 34.47 -8.51
CA ILE A 817 17.22 33.93 -9.65
C ILE A 817 18.00 34.19 -10.92
N PHE A 818 18.04 33.18 -11.79
CA PHE A 818 18.61 33.28 -13.13
C PHE A 818 17.56 32.94 -14.19
N ILE A 819 17.29 33.90 -15.07
CA ILE A 819 16.43 33.70 -16.24
C ILE A 819 17.27 33.90 -17.50
N ASP A 820 17.24 32.91 -18.40
CA ASP A 820 17.96 32.97 -19.67
C ASP A 820 17.39 34.07 -20.55
N LYS A 821 18.25 34.92 -21.11
CA LYS A 821 17.87 36.01 -22.03
C LYS A 821 17.08 35.56 -23.26
N ARG A 822 17.14 34.27 -23.62
CA ARG A 822 16.41 33.68 -24.75
C ARG A 822 14.93 33.44 -24.46
N VAL A 823 14.50 33.48 -23.20
CA VAL A 823 13.08 33.32 -22.82
C VAL A 823 12.29 34.54 -23.31
N GLN A 824 11.36 34.32 -24.26
CA GLN A 824 10.64 35.42 -24.92
C GLN A 824 9.49 36.00 -24.06
N ARG A 825 8.93 35.21 -23.14
CA ARG A 825 7.78 35.60 -22.30
C ARG A 825 8.13 35.56 -20.82
N VAL A 826 8.84 36.58 -20.34
CA VAL A 826 9.17 36.73 -18.90
C VAL A 826 8.13 37.64 -18.21
N PRO A 827 7.48 37.16 -17.12
CA PRO A 827 6.61 37.98 -16.28
C PRO A 827 7.29 39.28 -15.83
N SER A 828 6.53 40.37 -15.70
CA SER A 828 7.07 41.70 -15.37
C SER A 828 7.91 41.73 -14.11
N GLU A 829 7.50 40.98 -13.08
CA GLU A 829 8.16 40.87 -11.77
C GLU A 829 9.53 40.16 -11.85
N LEU A 830 9.70 39.30 -12.87
CA LEU A 830 10.89 38.48 -13.06
C LEU A 830 11.90 39.09 -14.05
N ARG A 831 11.50 40.11 -14.82
CA ARG A 831 12.39 40.83 -15.76
C ARG A 831 13.69 41.35 -15.14
N PRO A 832 13.72 41.85 -13.89
CA PRO A 832 14.96 42.29 -13.26
C PRO A 832 16.02 41.19 -13.07
N PHE A 833 15.61 39.92 -13.12
CA PHE A 833 16.44 38.73 -12.88
C PHE A 833 16.92 38.04 -14.18
N VAL A 834 16.64 38.62 -15.34
CA VAL A 834 17.21 38.17 -16.62
C VAL A 834 18.74 38.32 -16.59
N ASN A 835 19.46 37.27 -16.98
CA ASN A 835 20.91 37.09 -16.82
C ASN A 835 21.42 37.00 -15.37
N GLY A 836 20.54 36.74 -14.40
CA GLY A 836 20.94 36.52 -13.02
C GLY A 836 20.91 37.77 -12.16
N ALA A 837 20.17 37.73 -11.06
CA ALA A 837 20.18 38.75 -10.03
C ALA A 837 19.78 38.15 -8.68
N TYR A 838 20.05 38.87 -7.59
CA TYR A 838 19.53 38.52 -6.27
C TYR A 838 18.97 39.74 -5.55
N ARG A 839 18.13 39.52 -4.54
CA ARG A 839 17.76 40.58 -3.60
C ARG A 839 18.71 40.60 -2.42
N ASP A 840 19.25 41.76 -2.07
CA ASP A 840 20.10 41.91 -0.89
C ASP A 840 19.28 42.07 0.42
N ASP A 841 19.97 42.30 1.54
CA ASP A 841 19.33 42.51 2.85
C ASP A 841 18.50 43.81 2.90
N GLU A 842 18.74 44.78 2.00
CA GLU A 842 17.98 46.02 1.84
C GLU A 842 16.81 45.87 0.85
N ASN A 843 16.54 44.65 0.38
CA ASN A 843 15.51 44.30 -0.60
C ASN A 843 15.74 44.89 -2.01
N LYS A 844 16.97 45.34 -2.31
CA LYS A 844 17.34 45.86 -3.63
C LYS A 844 17.76 44.72 -4.55
N VAL A 845 17.35 44.79 -5.81
CA VAL A 845 17.77 43.82 -6.84
C VAL A 845 19.17 44.16 -7.32
N VAL A 846 20.12 43.27 -7.06
CA VAL A 846 21.52 43.38 -7.46
C VAL A 846 21.77 42.42 -8.63
N ARG A 847 22.11 42.97 -9.79
CA ARG A 847 22.40 42.17 -11.00
C ARG A 847 23.75 41.46 -10.91
N PHE A 848 23.80 40.26 -11.45
CA PHE A 848 25.03 39.49 -11.55
C PHE A 848 25.88 40.00 -12.71
N ASN A 849 26.96 40.74 -12.41
CA ASN A 849 27.98 41.05 -13.41
C ASN A 849 28.95 39.87 -13.52
N SER A 850 28.92 39.15 -14.63
CA SER A 850 29.91 38.12 -14.97
C SER A 850 31.29 38.67 -15.35
N ALA A 851 31.61 39.90 -14.95
CA ALA A 851 32.90 40.53 -15.17
C ALA A 851 33.39 41.12 -13.84
N PHE A 852 34.52 40.58 -13.37
CA PHE A 852 35.35 41.04 -12.25
C PHE A 852 35.00 42.43 -11.71
N ALA A 853 34.34 42.50 -10.55
CA ALA A 853 34.20 43.73 -9.79
C ALA A 853 35.16 43.71 -8.60
N THR A 854 36.21 44.51 -8.75
CA THR A 854 37.14 44.95 -7.71
C THR A 854 36.43 45.40 -6.43
N ALA A 855 37.05 45.08 -5.30
CA ALA A 855 36.62 45.47 -3.96
C ALA A 855 36.25 46.97 -3.85
N PRO A 856 35.27 47.35 -3.02
CA PRO A 856 35.08 48.74 -2.64
C PRO A 856 36.30 49.17 -1.80
N LYS A 857 37.05 50.16 -2.30
CA LYS A 857 37.96 50.96 -1.47
C LYS A 857 37.13 51.71 -0.43
N GLY A 858 37.64 51.74 0.79
CA GLY A 858 36.87 52.00 2.01
C GLY A 858 36.54 53.45 2.31
N VAL A 859 36.02 53.65 3.52
CA VAL A 859 36.11 54.91 4.27
C VAL A 859 36.28 54.57 5.75
N VAL A 860 37.47 54.96 6.25
CA VAL A 860 38.01 55.12 7.63
C VAL A 860 37.65 54.09 8.70
#